data_AF-A0AAI9R6T6-F1
#
_entry.id   AF-A0AAI9R6T6-F1
#
_cell.length_a   1.000
_cell.length_b   1.000
_cell.length_c   1.000
_cell.angle_alpha   90.00
_cell.angle_beta   90.00
_cell.angle_gamma   90.00
#
_symmetry.space_group_name_H-M   'P 1'
#
loop_
_entity.id
_entity.type
_entity.pdbx_description
1 polymer ?
#
loop_
_entity_poly.entity_id
_entity_poly.type
_entity_poly.pdbx_seq_one_letter_code
_entity_poly.pdbx_strand_id
1 'polypeptide(L)'
;MSFRASVSITILLLLSTFSSVTVANSDNSDLSRDVPGAILNPNTIDLLVIYPETERGTTHIDDLSNDYGETTVDGYLDKLIQHVNSNYASSSIGAEFNPLPSLEVNLSHLGDDWKRQLTLAMMNPHNSPFVDYIVELNTIRNSTNADVIVYWRDSGDDGPGASGASAIPAEEDEAYVHITHYSMTPYILSHELGHLFGGAHDKGTQIIANISVDGGEFEDREMRTLMTSQVTWTGYPVVRVWTFSDANSTVNGTVPCGYYLEPSNCTFAEQTPIGNSSWSNVDLMRVRAPIVADFRSQPDETETGTIEELDASVSELLEDWNIPGAQVAVMYNGSLVFNKGYGFAANGTDEDGNYWTSQVTTDSKFRIASLSKSVTAAGILTLVQDGTISLDDRMVDLAPHLLPADLEGCDYPNHSTSYSIDDINVTFLLNHRAGFNPSVDPTYRHWNNWVASWQNDPCIDKQSLIDDFDNGNLAPITMERILSEALRRPLEYEPGSQYHYSNVGYQILGQIIEAQSGMEYEDYIIDNVLTPMGIDSMSIGMTMPNQRAEDEVSYFDDYTGRCHFPSGQDEDGNPIFPFAPGPDCGAFVIEEKDGGGGWIATASDYAKFISNLDGTIDNGVFENPFEFFTQNFYDQTQPWYGGGVYVLSQDQDTWQHWGAFSGSSTNFRREVTDSGESVIFVMFTNTRPDGNWKDVRESTISQAMMEVDYANATPLDSDEQEWVWPEPLPPQDDPILGDSLLTLFGPISASSNISADWNANITMREDYGIDLLPNRELGVRVQIDQHLGNGDGNLSISEISVFVDMIRSARNLSDSETIGCCVIDYSALTPVRGLDITVYPPAEGPVTPNNGSWGWTEFAELTGTTDSRSTRILDIPRVGGVIEEIPLRVLLPSPWEFRYSAMQSVIEGTPNDFTVFRHQAPVSSDIRITLGENSPPSTVASRQTGNTFIPLDIPTHYTGECIDSALDQTTQWWTVHKNGTMMLSVNGDSLEFTASELNFTHGQVASVVMHCMDSFSSSSNWNENILIDGESPTWEASFEIQIDGETIELDSDKAIIEVPSGSEFYFRFNANDSNSLPVEIEVTSDKSENWRHSSFDQLEFMDR
;
A
#
# COMPACT_ATOMS: atom_id res chain seq x y z
N MET A 1 -53.89 -40.09 -6.62
CA MET A 1 -53.33 -40.90 -5.51
C MET A 1 -52.19 -40.07 -4.97
N SER A 2 -52.22 -39.44 -3.79
CA SER A 2 -52.70 -39.85 -2.46
C SER A 2 -52.03 -41.12 -1.95
N PHE A 3 -51.14 -40.99 -0.96
CA PHE A 3 -51.44 -41.39 0.42
C PHE A 3 -50.53 -40.70 1.46
N ARG A 4 -51.03 -40.52 2.69
CA ARG A 4 -50.35 -40.00 3.91
C ARG A 4 -50.09 -41.13 4.92
N ALA A 5 -49.08 -40.98 5.79
CA ALA A 5 -49.05 -41.28 7.24
C ALA A 5 -47.59 -41.10 7.75
N SER A 6 -47.20 -40.41 8.84
CA SER A 6 -47.72 -40.21 10.21
C SER A 6 -47.30 -41.30 11.23
N VAL A 7 -46.72 -40.87 12.37
CA VAL A 7 -46.64 -41.45 13.76
C VAL A 7 -45.36 -40.95 14.46
N SER A 8 -45.24 -40.61 15.76
CA SER A 8 -46.15 -40.06 16.79
C SER A 8 -45.33 -39.60 18.02
N ILE A 9 -45.83 -38.61 18.77
CA ILE A 9 -45.32 -38.12 20.09
C ILE A 9 -45.99 -38.89 21.26
N THR A 10 -45.36 -39.05 22.43
CA THR A 10 -46.07 -39.24 23.73
C THR A 10 -45.21 -38.92 24.99
N ILE A 11 -45.87 -38.45 26.07
CA ILE A 11 -45.46 -38.33 27.52
C ILE A 11 -44.80 -36.98 27.94
N LEU A 12 -45.13 -36.25 29.05
CA LEU A 12 -46.38 -36.16 29.87
C LEU A 12 -46.47 -34.96 30.91
N LEU A 13 -47.48 -34.07 30.77
CA LEU A 13 -48.33 -33.37 31.80
C LEU A 13 -47.82 -32.55 33.05
N LEU A 14 -48.28 -31.27 33.12
CA LEU A 14 -48.96 -30.52 34.24
C LEU A 14 -48.20 -30.18 35.57
N LEU A 15 -48.40 -29.05 36.31
CA LEU A 15 -49.36 -27.91 36.28
C LEU A 15 -48.98 -26.72 37.22
N SER A 16 -49.50 -25.50 36.93
CA SER A 16 -50.04 -24.45 37.87
C SER A 16 -49.09 -23.52 38.69
N THR A 17 -49.39 -22.26 39.08
CA THR A 17 -50.42 -21.21 38.71
C THR A 17 -50.14 -19.83 39.38
N PHE A 18 -50.80 -18.76 38.87
CA PHE A 18 -51.20 -17.47 39.52
C PHE A 18 -50.26 -16.23 39.63
N SER A 19 -50.44 -15.30 38.68
CA SER A 19 -50.96 -13.91 38.83
C SER A 19 -50.43 -12.89 39.88
N SER A 20 -49.67 -11.91 39.38
CA SER A 20 -49.84 -10.42 39.48
C SER A 20 -50.02 -9.69 40.83
N VAL A 21 -49.18 -8.66 41.05
CA VAL A 21 -49.47 -7.43 41.82
C VAL A 21 -48.90 -6.19 41.09
N THR A 22 -49.53 -5.02 41.28
CA THR A 22 -49.38 -3.77 40.51
C THR A 22 -48.36 -2.75 41.06
N VAL A 23 -47.80 -1.96 40.15
CA VAL A 23 -47.09 -0.67 40.38
C VAL A 23 -48.00 0.40 41.00
N ALA A 24 -47.43 1.34 41.76
CA ALA A 24 -48.07 2.59 42.16
C ALA A 24 -47.06 3.77 42.18
N ASN A 25 -47.38 4.85 41.47
CA ASN A 25 -46.59 6.10 41.40
C ASN A 25 -46.58 6.90 42.71
N SER A 26 -45.54 7.72 42.89
CA SER A 26 -45.70 9.06 43.49
C SER A 26 -44.59 10.02 43.04
N ASP A 27 -44.98 11.26 42.71
CA ASP A 27 -44.10 12.39 42.39
C ASP A 27 -43.13 12.73 43.55
N ASN A 28 -41.99 13.41 43.31
CA ASN A 28 -41.93 14.90 43.27
C ASN A 28 -40.51 15.51 43.45
N SER A 29 -40.23 16.55 42.65
CA SER A 29 -39.53 17.81 42.99
C SER A 29 -38.14 17.86 43.69
N ASP A 30 -37.15 18.33 42.92
CA ASP A 30 -36.48 19.66 43.07
C ASP A 30 -35.31 19.87 44.09
N LEU A 31 -34.44 20.83 43.73
CA LEU A 31 -33.40 21.56 44.50
C LEU A 31 -31.94 21.04 44.57
N SER A 32 -31.18 21.40 43.52
CA SER A 32 -29.85 22.07 43.52
C SER A 32 -28.97 22.09 44.78
N ARG A 33 -27.65 21.82 44.60
CA ARG A 33 -26.56 22.52 45.32
C ARG A 33 -25.22 22.45 44.57
N ASP A 34 -24.50 23.58 44.55
CA ASP A 34 -23.20 23.74 43.87
C ASP A 34 -22.02 23.02 44.57
N VAL A 35 -21.18 22.34 43.75
CA VAL A 35 -19.70 22.46 43.59
C VAL A 35 -18.79 22.46 44.86
N PRO A 36 -17.58 21.81 44.89
CA PRO A 36 -16.80 21.18 43.81
C PRO A 36 -16.34 19.72 44.05
N GLY A 37 -15.90 19.06 42.97
CA GLY A 37 -15.13 17.82 42.98
C GLY A 37 -15.98 16.59 42.67
N ALA A 38 -16.08 16.24 41.38
CA ALA A 38 -16.68 14.99 40.95
C ALA A 38 -15.75 13.84 41.38
N ILE A 39 -16.24 13.00 42.29
CA ILE A 39 -15.73 11.66 42.50
C ILE A 39 -16.41 10.80 41.45
N LEU A 40 -15.64 10.06 40.65
CA LEU A 40 -16.16 9.07 39.70
C LEU A 40 -17.07 8.09 40.44
N ASN A 41 -18.22 7.74 39.85
CA ASN A 41 -19.06 6.66 40.40
C ASN A 41 -18.24 5.36 40.42
N PRO A 42 -18.34 4.53 41.47
CA PRO A 42 -17.68 3.24 41.48
C PRO A 42 -18.40 2.26 40.54
N ASN A 43 -17.63 1.59 39.70
CA ASN A 43 -18.13 0.56 38.80
C ASN A 43 -18.41 -0.70 39.63
N THR A 44 -19.66 -1.13 39.65
CA THR A 44 -20.14 -2.20 40.54
C THR A 44 -20.10 -3.54 39.80
N ILE A 45 -19.42 -4.53 40.37
CA ILE A 45 -19.16 -5.84 39.74
C ILE A 45 -19.86 -6.93 40.56
N ASP A 46 -20.82 -7.64 39.95
CA ASP A 46 -21.56 -8.74 40.56
C ASP A 46 -20.69 -10.01 40.65
N LEU A 47 -20.38 -10.47 41.86
CA LEU A 47 -19.46 -11.58 42.12
C LEU A 47 -20.21 -12.79 42.69
N LEU A 48 -20.26 -13.88 41.92
CA LEU A 48 -20.79 -15.17 42.38
C LEU A 48 -19.68 -16.06 42.93
N VAL A 49 -19.84 -16.52 44.16
CA VAL A 49 -19.00 -17.60 44.71
C VAL A 49 -19.69 -18.95 44.52
N ILE A 50 -19.03 -19.87 43.84
CA ILE A 50 -19.46 -21.27 43.68
C ILE A 50 -18.55 -22.20 44.50
N TYR A 51 -19.10 -23.27 45.05
CA TYR A 51 -18.33 -24.24 45.86
C TYR A 51 -18.85 -25.68 45.67
N PRO A 52 -18.02 -26.73 45.84
CA PRO A 52 -18.41 -28.09 45.47
C PRO A 52 -19.39 -28.72 46.47
N GLU A 53 -20.32 -29.54 45.99
CA GLU A 53 -21.28 -30.25 46.85
C GLU A 53 -20.55 -31.12 47.90
N THR A 54 -20.91 -30.93 49.17
CA THR A 54 -20.15 -31.50 50.28
C THR A 54 -20.42 -33.00 50.50
N GLU A 55 -19.40 -33.85 50.31
CA GLU A 55 -19.44 -35.25 50.75
C GLU A 55 -19.34 -35.36 52.29
N ARG A 56 -20.45 -35.03 52.97
CA ARG A 56 -20.67 -35.22 54.41
C ARG A 56 -19.66 -34.55 55.35
N GLY A 57 -19.94 -33.29 55.67
CA GLY A 57 -19.75 -32.79 57.03
C GLY A 57 -18.39 -32.22 57.38
N THR A 58 -17.65 -31.72 56.38
CA THR A 58 -16.68 -30.64 56.59
C THR A 58 -17.41 -29.31 56.50
N THR A 59 -17.66 -28.71 57.66
CA THR A 59 -18.17 -27.35 57.76
C THR A 59 -17.05 -26.37 57.40
N HIS A 60 -16.90 -26.04 56.11
CA HIS A 60 -15.92 -25.06 55.61
C HIS A 60 -16.01 -23.69 56.34
N ILE A 61 -17.19 -23.39 56.90
CA ILE A 61 -17.40 -22.23 57.78
C ILE A 61 -16.62 -22.34 59.10
N ASP A 62 -16.59 -23.49 59.77
CA ASP A 62 -16.24 -23.56 61.22
C ASP A 62 -14.77 -23.18 61.52
N ASP A 63 -13.85 -23.36 60.57
CA ASP A 63 -12.43 -23.03 60.73
C ASP A 63 -12.10 -21.55 60.39
N LEU A 64 -12.96 -20.85 59.64
CA LEU A 64 -12.71 -19.46 59.18
C LEU A 64 -13.74 -18.43 59.71
N SER A 65 -14.94 -18.87 60.10
CA SER A 65 -16.03 -17.95 60.48
C SER A 65 -15.96 -17.48 61.93
N ASN A 66 -15.20 -18.17 62.78
CA ASN A 66 -15.02 -17.81 64.20
C ASN A 66 -14.42 -16.40 64.39
N ASP A 67 -13.62 -15.91 63.44
CA ASP A 67 -13.01 -14.58 63.50
C ASP A 67 -13.96 -13.45 63.06
N TYR A 68 -14.95 -13.76 62.22
CA TYR A 68 -15.98 -12.80 61.77
C TYR A 68 -17.32 -12.93 62.52
N GLY A 69 -17.49 -14.00 63.30
CA GLY A 69 -18.68 -14.27 64.12
C GLY A 69 -19.90 -14.76 63.33
N GLU A 70 -19.68 -15.36 62.16
CA GLU A 70 -20.75 -15.78 61.24
C GLU A 70 -20.98 -17.30 61.24
N THR A 71 -22.17 -17.72 60.79
CA THR A 71 -22.56 -19.15 60.76
C THR A 71 -23.20 -19.59 59.44
N THR A 72 -23.06 -18.79 58.37
CA THR A 72 -23.57 -19.09 57.01
C THR A 72 -22.53 -18.69 55.97
N VAL A 73 -22.58 -19.28 54.76
CA VAL A 73 -21.59 -19.01 53.70
C VAL A 73 -21.72 -17.56 53.25
N ASP A 74 -22.92 -17.16 52.83
CA ASP A 74 -23.18 -15.80 52.34
C ASP A 74 -22.81 -14.74 53.40
N GLY A 75 -23.19 -14.94 54.68
CA GLY A 75 -22.84 -13.97 55.75
C GLY A 75 -21.33 -13.82 56.00
N TYR A 76 -20.53 -14.87 55.73
CA TYR A 76 -19.08 -14.77 55.72
C TYR A 76 -18.56 -14.04 54.47
N LEU A 77 -19.12 -14.33 53.30
CA LEU A 77 -18.76 -13.68 52.03
C LEU A 77 -19.09 -12.19 52.00
N ASP A 78 -20.24 -11.77 52.54
CA ASP A 78 -20.62 -10.36 52.70
C ASP A 78 -19.55 -9.57 53.47
N LYS A 79 -19.10 -10.13 54.60
CA LYS A 79 -18.04 -9.52 55.42
C LYS A 79 -16.68 -9.55 54.73
N LEU A 80 -16.36 -10.63 54.04
CA LEU A 80 -15.13 -10.77 53.26
C LEU A 80 -15.04 -9.68 52.18
N ILE A 81 -16.10 -9.54 51.38
CA ILE A 81 -16.17 -8.61 50.25
C ILE A 81 -16.24 -7.14 50.73
N GLN A 82 -16.89 -6.86 51.86
CA GLN A 82 -16.81 -5.52 52.47
C GLN A 82 -15.36 -5.09 52.77
N HIS A 83 -14.48 -6.01 53.17
CA HIS A 83 -13.06 -5.72 53.36
C HIS A 83 -12.31 -5.61 52.02
N VAL A 84 -12.68 -6.38 51.00
CA VAL A 84 -12.15 -6.24 49.63
C VAL A 84 -12.45 -4.84 49.08
N ASN A 85 -13.72 -4.40 49.11
CA ASN A 85 -14.13 -3.08 48.64
C ASN A 85 -13.41 -1.96 49.40
N SER A 86 -13.19 -2.13 50.71
CA SER A 86 -12.41 -1.19 51.51
C SER A 86 -10.96 -1.05 51.01
N ASN A 87 -10.33 -2.15 50.59
CA ASN A 87 -8.98 -2.12 50.03
C ASN A 87 -8.95 -1.40 48.67
N TYR A 88 -9.88 -1.72 47.77
CA TYR A 88 -10.00 -1.07 46.44
C TYR A 88 -10.31 0.42 46.54
N ALA A 89 -11.23 0.81 47.43
CA ALA A 89 -11.56 2.20 47.71
C ALA A 89 -10.34 2.98 48.26
N SER A 90 -9.54 2.37 49.14
CA SER A 90 -8.30 2.98 49.64
C SER A 90 -7.21 3.17 48.56
N SER A 91 -7.37 2.51 47.42
CA SER A 91 -6.42 2.47 46.31
C SER A 91 -6.85 3.31 45.10
N SER A 92 -8.03 3.95 45.15
CA SER A 92 -8.54 4.85 44.11
C SER A 92 -8.68 4.22 42.71
N ILE A 93 -8.97 2.92 42.63
CA ILE A 93 -9.16 2.17 41.37
C ILE A 93 -10.60 2.28 40.83
N GLY A 94 -11.59 2.56 41.68
CA GLY A 94 -12.97 2.79 41.25
C GLY A 94 -13.82 1.53 41.06
N ALA A 95 -13.36 0.35 41.50
CA ALA A 95 -14.14 -0.88 41.51
C ALA A 95 -14.84 -1.13 42.87
N GLU A 96 -16.10 -1.57 42.85
CA GLU A 96 -16.85 -2.05 44.01
C GLU A 96 -17.47 -3.42 43.71
N PHE A 97 -17.24 -4.45 44.53
CA PHE A 97 -17.77 -5.79 44.30
C PHE A 97 -19.07 -6.02 45.09
N ASN A 98 -20.10 -6.54 44.42
CA ASN A 98 -21.38 -6.89 45.01
C ASN A 98 -21.50 -8.43 45.14
N PRO A 99 -21.64 -9.01 46.34
CA PRO A 99 -21.82 -10.45 46.50
C PRO A 99 -23.19 -10.91 45.97
N LEU A 100 -23.18 -11.90 45.08
CA LEU A 100 -24.38 -12.67 44.75
C LEU A 100 -24.56 -13.87 45.70
N PRO A 101 -25.80 -14.37 45.88
CA PRO A 101 -26.05 -15.57 46.68
C PRO A 101 -25.23 -16.76 46.18
N SER A 102 -24.46 -17.38 47.07
CA SER A 102 -23.51 -18.43 46.70
C SER A 102 -24.19 -19.73 46.23
N LEU A 103 -23.52 -20.49 45.36
CA LEU A 103 -24.08 -21.68 44.70
C LEU A 103 -23.25 -22.94 44.96
N GLU A 104 -23.89 -23.98 45.49
CA GLU A 104 -23.31 -25.32 45.63
C GLU A 104 -23.42 -26.08 44.28
N VAL A 105 -22.28 -26.53 43.73
CA VAL A 105 -22.18 -27.12 42.38
C VAL A 105 -21.66 -28.57 42.40
N ASN A 106 -22.11 -29.39 41.44
CA ASN A 106 -21.67 -30.78 41.30
C ASN A 106 -21.52 -31.18 39.82
N LEU A 107 -20.29 -31.04 39.29
CA LEU A 107 -19.99 -31.30 37.88
C LEU A 107 -19.50 -32.74 37.64
N SER A 108 -19.78 -33.68 38.55
CA SER A 108 -19.34 -35.09 38.44
C SER A 108 -19.90 -35.83 37.22
N HIS A 109 -20.92 -35.28 36.57
CA HIS A 109 -21.46 -35.81 35.32
C HIS A 109 -20.57 -35.53 34.09
N LEU A 110 -19.66 -34.54 34.18
CA LEU A 110 -18.63 -34.27 33.18
C LEU A 110 -17.37 -35.13 33.39
N GLY A 111 -17.07 -35.54 34.63
CA GLY A 111 -16.00 -36.51 34.91
C GLY A 111 -15.74 -36.80 36.38
N ASP A 112 -15.10 -37.94 36.66
CA ASP A 112 -14.72 -38.37 38.02
C ASP A 112 -13.67 -37.43 38.68
N ASP A 113 -12.85 -36.73 37.88
CA ASP A 113 -11.78 -35.80 38.30
C ASP A 113 -12.19 -34.32 38.11
N TRP A 114 -13.51 -34.04 38.14
CA TRP A 114 -14.05 -32.73 37.74
C TRP A 114 -13.53 -31.54 38.55
N LYS A 115 -13.25 -31.71 39.85
CA LYS A 115 -12.79 -30.62 40.72
C LYS A 115 -11.46 -30.04 40.25
N ARG A 116 -10.55 -30.92 39.81
CA ARG A 116 -9.26 -30.57 39.22
C ARG A 116 -9.42 -30.05 37.79
N GLN A 117 -10.23 -30.69 36.96
CA GLN A 117 -10.45 -30.26 35.57
C GLN A 117 -11.07 -28.87 35.50
N LEU A 118 -12.05 -28.55 36.37
CA LEU A 118 -12.66 -27.24 36.50
C LEU A 118 -11.62 -26.15 36.80
N THR A 119 -10.69 -26.38 37.74
CA THR A 119 -9.64 -25.40 38.03
C THR A 119 -8.71 -25.15 36.86
N LEU A 120 -8.36 -26.20 36.10
CA LEU A 120 -7.52 -26.08 34.91
C LEU A 120 -8.26 -25.39 33.76
N ALA A 121 -9.58 -25.57 33.66
CA ALA A 121 -10.42 -24.85 32.72
C ALA A 121 -10.47 -23.35 33.05
N MET A 122 -10.79 -23.00 34.31
CA MET A 122 -10.88 -21.60 34.76
C MET A 122 -9.56 -20.82 34.62
N MET A 123 -8.40 -21.48 34.69
CA MET A 123 -7.10 -20.82 34.47
C MET A 123 -6.80 -20.48 33.00
N ASN A 124 -7.47 -21.12 32.04
CA ASN A 124 -7.20 -20.97 30.61
C ASN A 124 -8.46 -21.31 29.76
N PRO A 125 -9.58 -20.60 29.93
CA PRO A 125 -10.88 -20.98 29.36
C PRO A 125 -10.83 -21.24 27.84
N HIS A 126 -10.13 -20.39 27.09
CA HIS A 126 -10.11 -20.36 25.62
C HIS A 126 -9.16 -21.39 24.99
N ASN A 127 -8.21 -21.95 25.75
CA ASN A 127 -7.26 -22.96 25.29
C ASN A 127 -7.22 -24.19 26.22
N SER A 128 -8.34 -24.42 26.91
CA SER A 128 -8.56 -25.56 27.80
C SER A 128 -9.06 -26.78 27.01
N PRO A 129 -8.49 -27.98 27.22
CA PRO A 129 -9.05 -29.23 26.68
C PRO A 129 -10.33 -29.69 27.41
N PHE A 130 -10.88 -28.84 28.31
CA PHE A 130 -12.01 -29.13 29.18
C PHE A 130 -13.20 -28.18 28.88
N VAL A 131 -13.50 -27.97 27.59
CA VAL A 131 -14.50 -27.00 27.09
C VAL A 131 -15.88 -27.16 27.74
N ASP A 132 -16.33 -28.40 27.96
CA ASP A 132 -17.65 -28.69 28.56
C ASP A 132 -17.85 -28.01 29.94
N TYR A 133 -16.76 -27.84 30.70
CA TYR A 133 -16.81 -27.16 32.00
C TYR A 133 -16.96 -25.64 31.87
N ILE A 134 -16.40 -25.03 30.82
CA ILE A 134 -16.60 -23.61 30.54
C ILE A 134 -18.03 -23.35 30.07
N VAL A 135 -18.59 -24.23 29.23
CA VAL A 135 -20.00 -24.15 28.81
C VAL A 135 -20.96 -24.20 30.01
N GLU A 136 -20.69 -25.05 31.01
CA GLU A 136 -21.51 -25.11 32.21
C GLU A 136 -21.28 -23.91 33.15
N LEU A 137 -20.05 -23.42 33.29
CA LEU A 137 -19.77 -22.16 34.00
C LEU A 137 -20.47 -20.95 33.36
N ASN A 138 -20.46 -20.85 32.02
CA ASN A 138 -21.21 -19.84 31.27
C ASN A 138 -22.72 -19.94 31.51
N THR A 139 -23.25 -21.17 31.53
CA THR A 139 -24.66 -21.41 31.85
C THR A 139 -25.01 -20.93 33.26
N ILE A 140 -24.14 -21.19 34.23
CA ILE A 140 -24.28 -20.67 35.60
C ILE A 140 -24.21 -19.14 35.60
N ARG A 141 -23.15 -18.54 35.02
CA ARG A 141 -22.88 -17.09 34.95
C ARG A 141 -24.10 -16.33 34.44
N ASN A 142 -24.63 -16.78 33.31
CA ASN A 142 -25.77 -16.16 32.64
C ASN A 142 -27.08 -16.35 33.41
N SER A 143 -27.23 -17.46 34.16
CA SER A 143 -28.43 -17.72 34.96
C SER A 143 -28.48 -16.95 36.28
N THR A 144 -27.33 -16.59 36.86
CA THR A 144 -27.24 -15.92 38.16
C THR A 144 -27.05 -14.40 38.06
N ASN A 145 -26.81 -13.89 36.85
CA ASN A 145 -26.38 -12.50 36.63
C ASN A 145 -25.05 -12.16 37.35
N ALA A 146 -24.04 -13.04 37.24
CA ALA A 146 -22.70 -12.82 37.81
C ALA A 146 -21.68 -12.32 36.79
N ASP A 147 -20.93 -11.27 37.06
CA ASP A 147 -19.85 -10.76 36.19
C ASP A 147 -18.57 -11.57 36.39
N VAL A 148 -18.27 -11.94 37.64
CA VAL A 148 -17.12 -12.77 38.01
C VAL A 148 -17.59 -14.04 38.73
N ILE A 149 -17.09 -15.21 38.31
CA ILE A 149 -17.27 -16.47 39.05
C ILE A 149 -16.01 -16.82 39.84
N VAL A 150 -16.17 -16.95 41.16
CA VAL A 150 -15.12 -17.39 42.09
C VAL A 150 -15.40 -18.83 42.57
N TYR A 151 -14.58 -19.80 42.17
CA TYR A 151 -14.66 -21.17 42.67
C TYR A 151 -13.86 -21.34 43.97
N TRP A 152 -14.58 -21.52 45.09
CA TRP A 152 -14.02 -21.78 46.41
C TRP A 152 -13.91 -23.29 46.65
N ARG A 153 -12.68 -23.79 46.87
CA ARG A 153 -12.36 -25.23 46.82
C ARG A 153 -11.36 -25.66 47.89
N ASP A 154 -11.31 -26.95 48.23
CA ASP A 154 -10.38 -27.48 49.22
C ASP A 154 -8.92 -27.56 48.76
N SER A 155 -7.98 -27.44 49.71
CA SER A 155 -6.56 -27.75 49.46
C SER A 155 -6.32 -29.26 49.55
N GLY A 156 -6.66 -29.99 48.49
CA GLY A 156 -6.53 -31.46 48.44
C GLY A 156 -7.43 -32.16 47.42
N ASP A 157 -8.04 -31.40 46.50
CA ASP A 157 -8.92 -31.81 45.41
C ASP A 157 -8.16 -32.25 44.13
N ASP A 158 -6.88 -32.61 44.27
CA ASP A 158 -5.88 -32.84 43.21
C ASP A 158 -5.68 -31.66 42.21
N GLY A 159 -6.31 -30.51 42.46
CA GLY A 159 -6.11 -29.26 41.72
C GLY A 159 -4.76 -28.58 41.97
N PRO A 160 -4.47 -27.45 41.32
CA PRO A 160 -3.26 -26.65 41.55
C PRO A 160 -3.06 -26.32 43.04
N GLY A 161 -1.81 -26.25 43.51
CA GLY A 161 -1.51 -25.96 44.93
C GLY A 161 -1.70 -24.49 45.34
N ALA A 162 -2.11 -23.62 44.41
CA ALA A 162 -2.26 -22.18 44.62
C ALA A 162 -3.66 -21.70 44.20
N SER A 163 -3.99 -20.46 44.59
CA SER A 163 -5.10 -19.70 44.01
C SER A 163 -4.65 -19.07 42.67
N GLY A 164 -5.59 -18.57 41.88
CA GLY A 164 -5.31 -17.94 40.58
C GLY A 164 -6.58 -17.45 39.89
N ALA A 165 -6.40 -16.61 38.87
CA ALA A 165 -7.45 -16.05 38.01
C ALA A 165 -7.16 -16.32 36.53
N SER A 166 -8.18 -16.23 35.68
CA SER A 166 -7.99 -16.15 34.23
C SER A 166 -7.27 -14.85 33.85
N ALA A 167 -6.48 -14.89 32.78
CA ALA A 167 -6.12 -13.68 32.07
C ALA A 167 -7.34 -13.28 31.20
N ILE A 168 -7.69 -11.99 31.19
CA ILE A 168 -8.76 -11.44 30.36
C ILE A 168 -8.12 -10.69 29.17
N PRO A 169 -8.24 -11.22 27.93
CA PRO A 169 -7.96 -10.50 26.69
C PRO A 169 -8.90 -9.29 26.51
N ALA A 170 -8.64 -8.44 25.51
CA ALA A 170 -9.41 -7.20 25.34
C ALA A 170 -10.84 -7.40 24.77
N GLU A 171 -11.21 -8.64 24.41
CA GLU A 171 -12.40 -8.95 23.59
C GLU A 171 -13.31 -10.04 24.22
N GLU A 172 -13.19 -10.34 25.52
CA GLU A 172 -13.82 -11.53 26.13
C GLU A 172 -14.59 -11.29 27.44
N ASP A 173 -15.88 -11.67 27.46
CA ASP A 173 -16.83 -11.48 28.57
C ASP A 173 -16.74 -12.55 29.69
N GLU A 174 -15.56 -13.12 29.94
CA GLU A 174 -15.39 -14.29 30.83
C GLU A 174 -14.32 -14.10 31.94
N ALA A 175 -14.78 -13.75 33.15
CA ALA A 175 -13.91 -13.64 34.33
C ALA A 175 -14.06 -14.79 35.33
N TYR A 176 -12.96 -15.53 35.54
CA TYR A 176 -12.91 -16.68 36.45
C TYR A 176 -11.78 -16.56 37.47
N VAL A 177 -12.08 -16.91 38.71
CA VAL A 177 -11.10 -16.98 39.81
C VAL A 177 -11.28 -18.31 40.54
N HIS A 178 -10.20 -18.97 40.95
CA HIS A 178 -10.27 -20.10 41.88
C HIS A 178 -9.44 -19.84 43.15
N ILE A 179 -10.03 -20.11 44.32
CA ILE A 179 -9.39 -19.85 45.61
C ILE A 179 -9.44 -21.10 46.49
N THR A 180 -8.25 -21.51 46.96
CA THR A 180 -8.10 -22.61 47.92
C THR A 180 -8.64 -22.23 49.29
N HIS A 181 -9.22 -23.19 50.01
CA HIS A 181 -10.02 -22.95 51.20
C HIS A 181 -9.32 -22.08 52.26
N TYR A 182 -8.11 -22.48 52.67
CA TYR A 182 -7.26 -21.75 53.62
C TYR A 182 -6.66 -20.43 53.09
N SER A 183 -6.98 -20.05 51.85
CA SER A 183 -6.51 -18.82 51.18
C SER A 183 -7.63 -17.81 50.95
N MET A 184 -8.90 -18.16 51.22
CA MET A 184 -10.02 -17.23 51.12
C MET A 184 -9.95 -16.20 52.26
N THR A 185 -9.27 -15.09 51.99
CA THR A 185 -9.04 -13.97 52.90
C THR A 185 -9.17 -12.66 52.14
N PRO A 186 -9.49 -11.52 52.78
CA PRO A 186 -9.70 -10.27 52.06
C PRO A 186 -8.54 -9.91 51.16
N TYR A 187 -7.29 -10.07 51.64
CA TYR A 187 -6.08 -9.70 50.91
C TYR A 187 -5.81 -10.58 49.69
N ILE A 188 -6.00 -11.90 49.81
CA ILE A 188 -5.77 -12.83 48.70
C ILE A 188 -6.87 -12.66 47.66
N LEU A 189 -8.15 -12.62 48.06
CA LEU A 189 -9.26 -12.37 47.14
C LEU A 189 -9.12 -11.01 46.45
N SER A 190 -8.78 -9.94 47.17
CA SER A 190 -8.57 -8.61 46.57
C SER A 190 -7.51 -8.66 45.48
N HIS A 191 -6.44 -9.43 45.67
CA HIS A 191 -5.42 -9.61 44.64
C HIS A 191 -5.89 -10.47 43.46
N GLU A 192 -6.49 -11.64 43.68
CA GLU A 192 -6.86 -12.50 42.54
C GLU A 192 -7.86 -11.78 41.63
N LEU A 193 -8.71 -10.92 42.18
CA LEU A 193 -9.55 -10.00 41.40
C LEU A 193 -8.73 -8.92 40.66
N GLY A 194 -7.60 -8.49 41.21
CA GLY A 194 -6.66 -7.54 40.59
C GLY A 194 -5.93 -8.11 39.38
N HIS A 195 -5.84 -9.43 39.22
CA HIS A 195 -5.37 -10.05 37.98
C HIS A 195 -6.34 -9.83 36.82
N LEU A 196 -7.66 -9.83 37.07
CA LEU A 196 -8.69 -9.58 36.06
C LEU A 196 -8.50 -8.18 35.44
N PHE A 197 -8.20 -7.19 36.27
CA PHE A 197 -7.89 -5.81 35.85
C PHE A 197 -6.48 -5.62 35.26
N GLY A 198 -5.77 -6.68 34.87
CA GLY A 198 -4.47 -6.60 34.20
C GLY A 198 -3.24 -6.50 35.12
N GLY A 199 -3.39 -6.71 36.43
CA GLY A 199 -2.25 -6.80 37.34
C GLY A 199 -1.41 -8.05 37.09
N ALA A 200 -0.08 -7.94 37.10
CA ALA A 200 0.81 -9.09 36.87
C ALA A 200 2.04 -9.09 37.79
N HIS A 201 2.48 -10.29 38.22
CA HIS A 201 3.55 -10.47 39.22
C HIS A 201 4.93 -9.95 38.78
N ASP A 202 5.19 -9.94 37.47
CA ASP A 202 6.44 -9.49 36.86
C ASP A 202 6.48 -7.97 36.64
N LYS A 203 5.32 -7.32 36.52
CA LYS A 203 5.16 -5.86 36.38
C LYS A 203 5.31 -5.09 37.70
N GLY A 204 5.32 -5.79 38.84
CA GLY A 204 5.57 -5.21 40.16
C GLY A 204 7.00 -4.70 40.35
N THR A 205 7.17 -3.45 40.77
CA THR A 205 8.51 -2.87 41.06
C THR A 205 9.11 -3.55 42.30
N GLN A 206 10.29 -4.17 42.16
CA GLN A 206 11.04 -4.78 43.27
C GLN A 206 11.92 -3.72 43.96
N ILE A 207 11.75 -3.55 45.27
CA ILE A 207 12.48 -2.58 46.09
C ILE A 207 13.04 -3.22 47.37
N ILE A 208 13.97 -2.55 48.04
CA ILE A 208 14.39 -2.86 49.41
C ILE A 208 14.06 -1.64 50.27
N ALA A 209 13.39 -1.84 51.41
CA ALA A 209 13.14 -0.76 52.37
C ALA A 209 13.18 -1.23 53.82
N ASN A 210 13.42 -0.28 54.72
CA ASN A 210 13.64 -0.53 56.14
C ASN A 210 12.31 -0.53 56.91
N ILE A 211 11.91 -1.69 57.44
CA ILE A 211 10.57 -1.93 58.01
C ILE A 211 10.65 -2.60 59.38
N SER A 212 9.80 -2.14 60.29
CA SER A 212 9.44 -2.83 61.53
C SER A 212 8.09 -3.53 61.37
N VAL A 213 8.02 -4.82 61.70
CA VAL A 213 6.75 -5.58 61.72
C VAL A 213 6.26 -5.64 63.17
N ASP A 214 5.01 -5.21 63.41
CA ASP A 214 4.33 -5.22 64.71
C ASP A 214 5.12 -4.57 65.87
N GLY A 215 5.94 -3.57 65.55
CA GLY A 215 6.77 -2.85 66.53
C GLY A 215 8.06 -3.57 66.93
N GLY A 216 8.50 -4.58 66.16
CA GLY A 216 9.82 -5.20 66.27
C GLY A 216 10.98 -4.28 65.85
N GLU A 217 12.20 -4.82 65.80
CA GLU A 217 13.35 -4.07 65.26
C GLU A 217 13.15 -3.78 63.76
N PHE A 218 13.72 -2.66 63.31
CA PHE A 218 13.70 -2.23 61.92
C PHE A 218 14.77 -3.02 61.13
N GLU A 219 14.37 -3.71 60.08
CA GLU A 219 15.24 -4.48 59.19
C GLU A 219 14.97 -4.11 57.72
N ASP A 220 16.02 -4.11 56.90
CA ASP A 220 15.87 -3.97 55.45
C ASP A 220 15.18 -5.23 54.87
N ARG A 221 14.03 -5.02 54.22
CA ARG A 221 13.18 -6.05 53.62
C ARG A 221 12.96 -5.76 52.14
N GLU A 222 12.99 -6.81 51.33
CA GLU A 222 12.60 -6.77 49.93
C GLU A 222 11.07 -6.78 49.79
N MET A 223 10.52 -6.01 48.85
CA MET A 223 9.08 -5.95 48.53
C MET A 223 8.84 -5.80 47.03
N ARG A 224 7.63 -6.18 46.60
CA ARG A 224 7.07 -5.95 45.26
C ARG A 224 5.62 -5.49 45.40
N THR A 225 5.15 -4.63 44.50
CA THR A 225 3.74 -4.29 44.39
C THR A 225 3.01 -5.33 43.52
N LEU A 226 1.87 -5.87 44.00
CA LEU A 226 1.09 -6.98 43.41
C LEU A 226 1.92 -8.28 43.16
N MET A 227 2.31 -9.11 44.14
CA MET A 227 1.46 -10.03 44.96
C MET A 227 2.35 -10.87 45.93
N THR A 228 1.72 -11.83 46.63
CA THR A 228 2.25 -12.94 47.46
C THR A 228 3.73 -13.28 47.38
N SER A 229 4.26 -13.66 48.54
CA SER A 229 5.39 -14.58 48.62
C SER A 229 5.03 -16.03 48.26
N GLN A 230 5.98 -16.80 47.71
CA GLN A 230 6.03 -18.24 47.98
C GLN A 230 7.00 -18.53 49.13
N VAL A 231 6.73 -19.61 49.86
CA VAL A 231 7.48 -20.03 51.04
C VAL A 231 8.81 -20.67 50.63
N THR A 232 9.94 -20.06 50.98
CA THR A 232 11.23 -20.76 50.96
C THR A 232 11.28 -21.78 52.11
N TRP A 233 11.81 -22.97 51.85
CA TRP A 233 11.94 -24.08 52.82
C TRP A 233 12.86 -23.81 54.03
N THR A 234 13.30 -22.56 54.24
CA THR A 234 14.44 -22.20 55.11
C THR A 234 14.11 -21.31 56.31
N GLY A 235 12.88 -20.81 56.45
CA GLY A 235 12.33 -20.32 57.72
C GLY A 235 12.52 -18.83 58.07
N TYR A 236 11.48 -18.04 57.77
CA TYR A 236 11.11 -16.72 58.31
C TYR A 236 11.98 -15.47 58.01
N PRO A 237 11.39 -14.26 58.03
CA PRO A 237 9.96 -13.91 57.88
C PRO A 237 9.66 -13.36 56.48
N VAL A 238 8.42 -13.48 55.99
CA VAL A 238 8.03 -12.86 54.71
C VAL A 238 6.91 -11.85 54.92
N VAL A 239 7.15 -10.64 54.47
CA VAL A 239 6.25 -9.48 54.53
C VAL A 239 5.49 -9.38 53.21
N ARG A 240 4.16 -9.18 53.24
CA ARG A 240 3.31 -9.05 52.05
C ARG A 240 2.54 -7.73 52.07
N VAL A 241 3.21 -6.63 51.74
CA VAL A 241 2.52 -5.34 51.54
C VAL A 241 1.75 -5.41 50.22
N TRP A 242 0.44 -5.20 50.27
CA TRP A 242 -0.41 -5.12 49.08
C TRP A 242 -0.96 -3.69 48.95
N THR A 243 -0.40 -2.95 48.00
CA THR A 243 -0.79 -1.58 47.65
C THR A 243 -0.65 -1.46 46.14
N PHE A 244 -1.71 -1.02 45.46
CA PHE A 244 -1.59 -0.61 44.07
C PHE A 244 -0.81 0.71 44.03
N SER A 245 0.06 0.86 43.03
CA SER A 245 0.97 2.01 42.91
C SER A 245 0.83 2.69 41.55
N ASP A 246 0.59 4.00 41.59
CA ASP A 246 0.89 4.89 40.47
C ASP A 246 2.42 4.98 40.26
N ALA A 247 2.85 5.39 39.06
CA ALA A 247 4.25 5.71 38.82
C ALA A 247 4.75 6.82 39.79
N ASN A 248 5.95 6.66 40.35
CA ASN A 248 6.53 7.53 41.38
C ASN A 248 5.81 7.57 42.74
N SER A 249 4.80 6.73 42.99
CA SER A 249 4.14 6.67 44.30
C SER A 249 5.07 6.18 45.43
N THR A 250 4.80 6.64 46.66
CA THR A 250 5.60 6.31 47.85
C THR A 250 4.71 5.93 49.03
N VAL A 251 5.10 4.89 49.78
CA VAL A 251 4.47 4.51 51.05
C VAL A 251 5.22 5.11 52.24
N ASN A 252 4.48 5.52 53.27
CA ASN A 252 5.00 6.02 54.55
C ASN A 252 3.97 5.73 55.66
N GLY A 253 4.43 5.49 56.88
CA GLY A 253 3.56 5.14 58.02
C GLY A 253 3.45 3.64 58.26
N THR A 254 2.26 3.18 58.67
CA THR A 254 1.98 1.79 59.03
C THR A 254 0.91 1.20 58.12
N VAL A 255 1.20 0.07 57.47
CA VAL A 255 0.29 -0.62 56.52
C VAL A 255 0.10 -2.10 56.90
N PRO A 256 -1.04 -2.73 56.60
CA PRO A 256 -1.22 -4.17 56.75
C PRO A 256 -0.30 -4.97 55.82
N CYS A 257 0.29 -6.06 56.31
CA CYS A 257 1.27 -6.85 55.55
C CYS A 257 1.38 -8.35 55.92
N GLY A 258 0.41 -8.88 56.66
CA GLY A 258 0.41 -10.24 57.20
C GLY A 258 0.10 -11.35 56.20
N TYR A 259 0.30 -12.61 56.62
CA TYR A 259 0.05 -13.82 55.82
C TYR A 259 -1.15 -14.65 56.31
N TYR A 260 -1.68 -14.37 57.50
CA TYR A 260 -2.78 -15.11 58.13
C TYR A 260 -3.76 -14.16 58.84
N LEU A 261 -4.78 -14.74 59.49
CA LEU A 261 -5.87 -14.05 60.20
C LEU A 261 -5.42 -13.12 61.34
N GLU A 262 -4.18 -13.21 61.83
CA GLU A 262 -3.57 -12.16 62.65
C GLU A 262 -2.92 -11.08 61.73
N PRO A 263 -3.50 -9.87 61.62
CA PRO A 263 -3.00 -8.84 60.71
C PRO A 263 -1.72 -8.19 61.25
N SER A 264 -0.56 -8.64 60.75
CA SER A 264 0.70 -7.95 60.97
C SER A 264 0.71 -6.58 60.28
N ASN A 265 1.21 -5.58 61.00
CA ASN A 265 1.35 -4.20 60.56
C ASN A 265 2.83 -3.86 60.30
N CYS A 266 3.15 -3.49 59.07
CA CYS A 266 4.46 -3.04 58.65
C CYS A 266 4.57 -1.53 58.78
N THR A 267 5.49 -1.06 59.61
CA THR A 267 5.82 0.37 59.78
C THR A 267 7.12 0.68 59.07
N PHE A 268 7.09 1.64 58.14
CA PHE A 268 8.26 2.08 57.38
C PHE A 268 9.09 3.09 58.19
N ALA A 269 10.41 2.98 58.13
CA ALA A 269 11.31 3.92 58.81
C ALA A 269 11.29 5.33 58.16
N GLU A 270 11.10 5.38 56.84
CA GLU A 270 11.07 6.59 56.03
C GLU A 270 10.20 6.40 54.76
N GLN A 271 9.90 7.50 54.08
CA GLN A 271 9.09 7.51 52.86
C GLN A 271 9.77 6.71 51.75
N THR A 272 9.13 5.63 51.34
CA THR A 272 9.70 4.58 50.48
C THR A 272 8.99 4.56 49.13
N PRO A 273 9.67 4.70 47.98
CA PRO A 273 9.05 4.60 46.65
C PRO A 273 8.63 3.16 46.33
N ILE A 274 7.43 2.98 45.76
CA ILE A 274 6.82 1.67 45.46
C ILE A 274 6.41 1.49 43.98
N GLY A 275 6.60 2.51 43.14
CA GLY A 275 6.46 2.42 41.68
C GLY A 275 7.60 3.15 40.97
N ASN A 276 8.40 2.43 40.17
CA ASN A 276 9.54 2.99 39.41
C ASN A 276 9.72 2.32 38.03
N SER A 277 8.60 2.01 37.39
CA SER A 277 8.50 1.62 35.97
C SER A 277 7.58 2.61 35.26
N SER A 278 7.74 2.77 33.95
CA SER A 278 6.96 3.72 33.12
C SER A 278 5.47 3.37 32.97
N TRP A 279 4.99 2.39 33.74
CA TRP A 279 3.67 1.78 33.65
C TRP A 279 3.05 1.84 35.05
N SER A 280 1.91 2.49 35.18
CA SER A 280 1.13 2.60 36.42
C SER A 280 0.19 1.41 36.56
N ASN A 281 0.31 0.65 37.65
CA ASN A 281 -0.60 -0.47 37.89
C ASN A 281 -2.00 0.02 38.30
N VAL A 282 -2.11 1.21 38.90
CA VAL A 282 -3.40 1.80 39.27
C VAL A 282 -4.15 2.25 38.02
N ASP A 283 -3.49 2.90 37.06
CA ASP A 283 -4.18 3.44 35.88
C ASP A 283 -4.65 2.32 34.93
N LEU A 284 -3.83 1.28 34.71
CA LEU A 284 -4.25 0.07 33.97
C LEU A 284 -5.51 -0.57 34.58
N MET A 285 -5.60 -0.58 35.92
CA MET A 285 -6.74 -1.15 36.62
C MET A 285 -7.95 -0.23 36.65
N ARG A 286 -7.76 1.10 36.68
CA ARG A 286 -8.83 2.08 36.49
C ARG A 286 -9.51 1.92 35.14
N VAL A 287 -8.73 1.72 34.07
CA VAL A 287 -9.26 1.51 32.71
C VAL A 287 -10.03 0.19 32.59
N ARG A 288 -9.57 -0.88 33.26
CA ARG A 288 -10.22 -2.21 33.20
C ARG A 288 -11.35 -2.44 34.20
N ALA A 289 -11.45 -1.64 35.26
CA ALA A 289 -12.54 -1.75 36.24
C ALA A 289 -13.96 -1.49 35.65
N PRO A 290 -14.19 -0.49 34.77
CA PRO A 290 -15.46 -0.35 34.04
C PRO A 290 -15.75 -1.57 33.16
N ILE A 291 -14.78 -2.00 32.35
CA ILE A 291 -14.95 -3.11 31.39
C ILE A 291 -15.45 -4.39 32.08
N VAL A 292 -14.91 -4.71 33.26
CA VAL A 292 -15.32 -5.88 34.05
C VAL A 292 -16.67 -5.69 34.78
N ALA A 293 -17.13 -4.46 34.97
CA ALA A 293 -18.46 -4.16 35.50
C ALA A 293 -19.54 -4.14 34.41
N ASP A 294 -19.17 -3.75 33.18
CA ASP A 294 -20.06 -3.69 32.02
C ASP A 294 -20.15 -4.99 31.21
N PHE A 295 -19.64 -6.12 31.74
CA PHE A 295 -19.87 -7.50 31.23
C PHE A 295 -21.37 -7.89 31.09
N ARG A 296 -22.29 -6.98 31.43
CA ARG A 296 -23.74 -7.11 31.22
C ARG A 296 -24.45 -5.94 30.59
N SER A 297 -23.72 -5.06 29.94
CA SER A 297 -24.29 -4.33 28.80
C SER A 297 -24.55 -5.31 27.65
N GLN A 298 -25.60 -6.14 27.78
CA GLN A 298 -26.42 -6.33 26.58
C GLN A 298 -26.84 -4.92 26.17
N PRO A 299 -26.65 -4.49 24.92
CA PRO A 299 -26.99 -3.14 24.51
C PRO A 299 -28.47 -2.92 24.78
N ASP A 300 -28.77 -2.14 25.81
CA ASP A 300 -30.14 -1.78 26.16
C ASP A 300 -30.57 -0.80 25.05
N GLU A 301 -31.59 -1.18 24.27
CA GLU A 301 -32.16 -0.33 23.22
C GLU A 301 -32.54 1.04 23.82
N THR A 302 -31.69 2.09 23.70
CA THR A 302 -32.03 3.54 23.59
C THR A 302 -30.91 4.58 23.79
N GLU A 303 -29.62 4.21 23.89
CA GLU A 303 -28.52 5.15 23.54
C GLU A 303 -27.67 4.54 22.42
N THR A 304 -28.18 4.64 21.19
CA THR A 304 -27.39 4.42 19.97
C THR A 304 -26.47 5.63 19.77
N GLY A 305 -25.19 5.35 19.51
CA GLY A 305 -24.17 6.36 19.33
C GLY A 305 -24.35 7.17 18.05
N THR A 306 -23.76 8.35 18.03
CA THR A 306 -23.76 9.27 16.90
C THR A 306 -22.46 9.17 16.10
N ILE A 307 -22.46 9.64 14.85
CA ILE A 307 -21.23 9.72 14.03
C ILE A 307 -20.20 10.65 14.70
N GLU A 308 -20.67 11.65 15.44
CA GLU A 308 -19.85 12.56 16.26
C GLU A 308 -19.15 11.84 17.43
N GLU A 309 -19.72 10.76 17.98
CA GLU A 309 -19.09 9.95 19.02
C GLU A 309 -18.02 9.02 18.44
N LEU A 310 -18.27 8.43 17.27
CA LEU A 310 -17.22 7.74 16.50
C LEU A 310 -16.04 8.68 16.19
N ASP A 311 -16.31 9.92 15.77
CA ASP A 311 -15.29 10.94 15.53
C ASP A 311 -14.48 11.28 16.79
N ALA A 312 -15.14 11.33 17.95
CA ALA A 312 -14.48 11.52 19.24
C ALA A 312 -13.58 10.33 19.60
N SER A 313 -14.05 9.08 19.47
CA SER A 313 -13.26 7.87 19.73
C SER A 313 -12.05 7.74 18.80
N VAL A 314 -12.18 8.11 17.52
CA VAL A 314 -11.03 8.21 16.61
C VAL A 314 -10.05 9.26 17.11
N SER A 315 -10.53 10.45 17.48
CA SER A 315 -9.67 11.55 17.95
C SER A 315 -8.89 11.18 19.22
N GLU A 316 -9.54 10.54 20.20
CA GLU A 316 -8.91 10.06 21.44
C GLU A 316 -7.87 8.97 21.17
N LEU A 317 -8.18 7.99 20.31
CA LEU A 317 -7.24 6.95 19.90
C LEU A 317 -5.97 7.52 19.23
N LEU A 318 -6.11 8.57 18.42
CA LEU A 318 -4.98 9.24 17.77
C LEU A 318 -4.13 10.03 18.78
N GLU A 319 -4.75 10.67 19.78
CA GLU A 319 -4.04 11.39 20.85
C GLU A 319 -3.26 10.42 21.76
N ASP A 320 -3.91 9.35 22.23
CA ASP A 320 -3.33 8.33 23.12
C ASP A 320 -2.08 7.65 22.53
N TRP A 321 -2.09 7.42 21.21
CA TRP A 321 -0.99 6.78 20.48
C TRP A 321 -0.05 7.78 19.80
N ASN A 322 -0.30 9.09 19.96
CA ASN A 322 0.47 10.17 19.33
C ASN A 322 0.63 9.95 17.81
N ILE A 323 -0.48 9.64 17.13
CA ILE A 323 -0.54 9.42 15.69
C ILE A 323 -0.49 10.79 14.98
N PRO A 324 0.49 11.08 14.12
CA PRO A 324 0.63 12.39 13.48
C PRO A 324 -0.50 12.69 12.49
N GLY A 325 -0.95 11.70 11.72
CA GLY A 325 -1.99 11.87 10.73
C GLY A 325 -2.73 10.56 10.40
N ALA A 326 -4.03 10.68 10.17
CA ALA A 326 -4.91 9.57 9.85
C ALA A 326 -6.06 9.99 8.94
N GLN A 327 -6.64 9.04 8.22
CA GLN A 327 -7.84 9.23 7.43
C GLN A 327 -8.79 8.06 7.69
N VAL A 328 -10.08 8.38 7.87
CA VAL A 328 -11.12 7.41 8.21
C VAL A 328 -12.32 7.59 7.29
N ALA A 329 -12.86 6.48 6.79
CA ALA A 329 -14.12 6.45 6.06
C ALA A 329 -15.03 5.31 6.55
N VAL A 330 -16.34 5.54 6.54
CA VAL A 330 -17.36 4.53 6.83
C VAL A 330 -18.41 4.52 5.74
N MET A 331 -18.60 3.34 5.15
CA MET A 331 -19.71 3.03 4.25
C MET A 331 -20.76 2.22 5.02
N TYR A 332 -22.02 2.65 4.94
CA TYR A 332 -23.17 1.89 5.46
C TYR A 332 -24.06 1.50 4.28
N ASN A 333 -24.28 0.20 4.10
CA ASN A 333 -25.17 -0.35 3.07
C ASN A 333 -24.95 0.26 1.67
N GLY A 334 -23.69 0.40 1.26
CA GLY A 334 -23.29 0.96 -0.03
C GLY A 334 -23.31 2.49 -0.14
N SER A 335 -23.56 3.24 0.94
CA SER A 335 -23.55 4.71 0.98
C SER A 335 -22.43 5.24 1.89
N LEU A 336 -21.73 6.31 1.48
CA LEU A 336 -20.72 6.94 2.34
C LEU A 336 -21.41 7.78 3.43
N VAL A 337 -21.17 7.44 4.70
CA VAL A 337 -21.80 8.11 5.86
C VAL A 337 -20.80 8.86 6.73
N PHE A 338 -19.51 8.53 6.65
CA PHE A 338 -18.43 9.26 7.30
C PHE A 338 -17.19 9.28 6.43
N ASN A 339 -16.51 10.43 6.33
CA ASN A 339 -15.22 10.57 5.66
C ASN A 339 -14.47 11.77 6.27
N LYS A 340 -13.30 11.54 6.88
CA LYS A 340 -12.56 12.60 7.59
C LYS A 340 -11.05 12.34 7.62
N GLY A 341 -10.29 13.42 7.43
CA GLY A 341 -8.86 13.48 7.71
C GLY A 341 -8.56 14.08 9.09
N TYR A 342 -7.48 13.62 9.71
CA TYR A 342 -7.03 13.98 11.05
C TYR A 342 -5.52 14.25 11.05
N GLY A 343 -5.11 15.28 11.78
CA GLY A 343 -3.69 15.60 11.96
C GLY A 343 -2.99 15.97 10.64
N PHE A 344 -1.67 15.79 10.58
CA PHE A 344 -0.83 16.30 9.52
C PHE A 344 -0.42 15.22 8.51
N ALA A 345 -0.65 15.50 7.22
CA ALA A 345 -0.21 14.69 6.08
C ALA A 345 1.30 14.75 5.87
N ALA A 346 1.89 15.94 6.01
CA ALA A 346 3.34 16.14 5.95
C ALA A 346 3.80 17.17 6.98
N ASN A 347 5.08 17.10 7.35
CA ASN A 347 5.74 18.14 8.12
C ASN A 347 7.20 18.25 7.71
N GLY A 348 7.81 19.39 8.01
CA GLY A 348 9.20 19.64 7.68
C GLY A 348 9.76 20.88 8.35
N THR A 349 11.01 21.21 8.02
CA THR A 349 11.64 22.46 8.42
C THR A 349 12.28 23.06 7.17
N ASP A 350 12.00 24.34 6.89
CA ASP A 350 12.57 25.04 5.74
C ASP A 350 14.06 25.37 5.94
N GLU A 351 14.71 25.91 4.89
CA GLU A 351 16.14 26.26 4.94
C GLU A 351 16.46 27.36 5.99
N ASP A 352 15.47 28.17 6.39
CA ASP A 352 15.59 29.22 7.39
C ASP A 352 15.36 28.70 8.84
N GLY A 353 14.89 27.47 9.00
CA GLY A 353 14.67 26.82 10.30
C GLY A 353 13.24 26.91 10.83
N ASN A 354 12.25 27.29 10.02
CA ASN A 354 10.84 27.32 10.41
C ASN A 354 10.18 25.95 10.19
N TYR A 355 9.46 25.46 11.19
CA TYR A 355 8.70 24.22 11.12
C TYR A 355 7.34 24.45 10.45
N TRP A 356 6.96 23.57 9.52
CA TRP A 356 5.70 23.61 8.78
C TRP A 356 5.00 22.24 8.80
N THR A 357 3.68 22.25 8.58
CA THR A 357 2.81 21.07 8.52
C THR A 357 1.70 21.28 7.48
N SER A 358 1.30 20.25 6.72
CA SER A 358 0.04 20.21 5.95
C SER A 358 -0.96 19.26 6.61
N GLN A 359 -2.27 19.53 6.53
CA GLN A 359 -3.30 18.65 7.12
C GLN A 359 -3.58 17.41 6.27
N VAL A 360 -4.06 16.32 6.88
CA VAL A 360 -4.70 15.21 6.16
C VAL A 360 -6.10 15.64 5.73
N THR A 361 -6.39 15.51 4.44
CA THR A 361 -7.69 15.76 3.81
C THR A 361 -8.42 14.44 3.51
N THR A 362 -9.63 14.49 2.96
CA THR A 362 -10.34 13.31 2.42
C THR A 362 -9.69 12.75 1.16
N ASP A 363 -8.88 13.56 0.48
CA ASP A 363 -8.28 13.23 -0.82
C ASP A 363 -6.82 12.78 -0.68
N SER A 364 -6.26 12.94 0.53
CA SER A 364 -4.92 12.46 0.90
C SER A 364 -4.78 10.96 0.67
N LYS A 365 -3.73 10.55 -0.04
CA LYS A 365 -3.47 9.15 -0.40
C LYS A 365 -2.47 8.53 0.56
N PHE A 366 -2.77 7.31 1.01
CA PHE A 366 -1.90 6.54 1.90
C PHE A 366 -1.47 5.25 1.20
N ARG A 367 -0.21 4.83 1.39
CA ARG A 367 0.24 3.47 1.05
C ARG A 367 -0.56 2.45 1.83
N ILE A 368 -1.46 1.76 1.15
CA ILE A 368 -2.35 0.77 1.75
C ILE A 368 -1.66 -0.55 2.08
N ALA A 369 -0.39 -0.70 1.68
CA ALA A 369 0.45 -1.87 1.93
C ALA A 369 -0.33 -3.15 1.55
N SER A 370 -0.29 -4.19 2.39
CA SER A 370 -0.91 -5.49 2.08
C SER A 370 -2.41 -5.50 1.80
N LEU A 371 -3.16 -4.40 1.99
CA LEU A 371 -4.52 -4.26 1.46
C LEU A 371 -4.57 -4.39 -0.08
N SER A 372 -3.47 -4.06 -0.76
CA SER A 372 -3.22 -4.34 -2.19
C SER A 372 -3.56 -5.77 -2.61
N LYS A 373 -3.46 -6.75 -1.69
CA LYS A 373 -3.79 -8.16 -1.99
C LYS A 373 -5.26 -8.36 -2.36
N SER A 374 -6.18 -7.59 -1.77
CA SER A 374 -7.60 -7.61 -2.15
C SER A 374 -7.79 -7.07 -3.57
N VAL A 375 -7.01 -6.05 -3.96
CA VAL A 375 -6.99 -5.48 -5.33
C VAL A 375 -6.47 -6.49 -6.35
N THR A 376 -5.36 -7.17 -6.08
CA THR A 376 -4.83 -8.25 -6.94
C THR A 376 -5.81 -9.42 -7.08
N ALA A 377 -6.46 -9.81 -5.99
CA ALA A 377 -7.47 -10.88 -6.02
C ALA A 377 -8.69 -10.49 -6.87
N ALA A 378 -9.07 -9.20 -6.87
CA ALA A 378 -10.10 -8.66 -7.76
C ALA A 378 -9.68 -8.73 -9.25
N GLY A 379 -8.42 -8.44 -9.56
CA GLY A 379 -7.85 -8.67 -10.88
C GLY A 379 -7.91 -10.14 -11.32
N ILE A 380 -7.53 -11.08 -10.44
CA ILE A 380 -7.65 -12.52 -10.69
C ILE A 380 -9.11 -12.94 -10.91
N LEU A 381 -10.06 -12.36 -10.17
CA LEU A 381 -11.49 -12.65 -10.35
C LEU A 381 -12.00 -12.26 -11.75
N THR A 382 -11.57 -11.12 -12.32
CA THR A 382 -11.93 -10.76 -13.71
C THR A 382 -11.48 -11.84 -14.71
N LEU A 383 -10.22 -12.29 -14.62
CA LEU A 383 -9.66 -13.32 -15.52
C LEU A 383 -10.34 -14.69 -15.36
N VAL A 384 -10.83 -15.02 -14.16
CA VAL A 384 -11.61 -16.23 -13.89
C VAL A 384 -13.02 -16.12 -14.46
N GLN A 385 -13.69 -14.97 -14.31
CA GLN A 385 -15.03 -14.73 -14.86
C GLN A 385 -15.05 -14.77 -16.39
N ASP A 386 -14.08 -14.14 -17.05
CA ASP A 386 -13.94 -14.15 -18.50
C ASP A 386 -13.50 -15.52 -19.06
N GLY A 387 -13.11 -16.44 -18.19
CA GLY A 387 -12.66 -17.79 -18.54
C GLY A 387 -11.26 -17.84 -19.16
N THR A 388 -10.45 -16.80 -18.94
CA THR A 388 -9.04 -16.74 -19.35
C THR A 388 -8.20 -17.71 -18.50
N ILE A 389 -8.47 -17.81 -17.20
CA ILE A 389 -7.82 -18.74 -16.27
C ILE A 389 -8.83 -19.47 -15.38
N SER A 390 -8.39 -20.56 -14.75
CA SER A 390 -9.09 -21.28 -13.69
C SER A 390 -8.33 -21.21 -12.36
N LEU A 391 -9.05 -21.29 -11.24
CA LEU A 391 -8.45 -21.37 -9.90
C LEU A 391 -7.59 -22.63 -9.67
N ASP A 392 -7.81 -23.67 -10.47
CA ASP A 392 -7.01 -24.91 -10.47
C ASP A 392 -5.77 -24.85 -11.39
N ASP A 393 -5.64 -23.82 -12.23
CA ASP A 393 -4.53 -23.74 -13.20
C ASP A 393 -3.18 -23.52 -12.51
N ARG A 394 -2.14 -24.13 -13.08
CA ARG A 394 -0.81 -24.18 -12.47
C ARG A 394 -0.02 -22.92 -12.78
N MET A 395 0.66 -22.40 -11.78
CA MET A 395 1.51 -21.21 -11.87
C MET A 395 2.51 -21.31 -13.02
N VAL A 396 3.14 -22.48 -13.17
CA VAL A 396 4.16 -22.76 -14.21
C VAL A 396 3.60 -22.79 -15.65
N ASP A 397 2.29 -22.97 -15.81
CA ASP A 397 1.62 -22.90 -17.12
C ASP A 397 1.16 -21.46 -17.45
N LEU A 398 0.83 -20.66 -16.42
CA LEU A 398 0.31 -19.30 -16.57
C LEU A 398 1.41 -18.22 -16.64
N ALA A 399 2.51 -18.39 -15.90
CA ALA A 399 3.64 -17.47 -15.84
C ALA A 399 4.97 -18.20 -16.14
N PRO A 400 5.13 -18.81 -17.34
CA PRO A 400 6.30 -19.62 -17.67
C PRO A 400 7.61 -18.81 -17.81
N HIS A 401 7.53 -17.48 -17.89
CA HIS A 401 8.68 -16.57 -17.89
C HIS A 401 9.40 -16.53 -16.53
N LEU A 402 8.68 -16.77 -15.43
CA LEU A 402 9.27 -16.85 -14.09
C LEU A 402 10.13 -18.10 -13.87
N LEU A 403 10.07 -19.10 -14.75
CA LEU A 403 10.81 -20.35 -14.61
C LEU A 403 12.33 -20.11 -14.76
N PRO A 404 13.16 -20.34 -13.72
CA PRO A 404 14.59 -20.04 -13.80
C PRO A 404 15.37 -20.90 -14.80
N ALA A 405 16.41 -20.30 -15.39
CA ALA A 405 17.34 -20.96 -16.31
C ALA A 405 18.34 -21.90 -15.60
N ASP A 406 18.75 -23.01 -16.21
CA ASP A 406 19.63 -24.01 -15.58
C ASP A 406 20.99 -23.44 -15.06
N LEU A 407 21.41 -23.88 -13.86
CA LEU A 407 22.73 -23.58 -13.27
C LEU A 407 23.50 -24.87 -12.94
N GLU A 408 24.83 -24.88 -13.17
CA GLU A 408 25.65 -26.08 -12.93
C GLU A 408 25.71 -26.44 -11.44
N GLY A 409 25.19 -27.61 -11.08
CA GLY A 409 25.13 -28.10 -9.70
C GLY A 409 23.82 -27.78 -8.96
N CYS A 410 22.85 -27.19 -9.64
CA CYS A 410 21.53 -26.85 -9.10
C CYS A 410 20.45 -27.69 -9.79
N ASP A 411 19.85 -28.65 -9.08
CA ASP A 411 18.81 -29.53 -9.63
C ASP A 411 17.43 -28.83 -9.67
N TYR A 412 17.21 -28.00 -10.69
CA TYR A 412 15.91 -27.38 -10.99
C TYR A 412 15.11 -28.21 -12.02
N PRO A 413 13.76 -28.28 -11.96
CA PRO A 413 12.88 -27.91 -10.83
C PRO A 413 12.94 -28.93 -9.68
N ASN A 414 13.73 -29.99 -9.83
CA ASN A 414 13.64 -31.22 -9.05
C ASN A 414 14.64 -31.26 -7.88
N HIS A 415 14.52 -30.29 -6.97
CA HIS A 415 15.22 -30.35 -5.68
C HIS A 415 14.76 -31.59 -4.89
N SER A 416 15.51 -32.01 -3.86
CA SER A 416 15.36 -33.31 -3.18
C SER A 416 14.10 -33.49 -2.29
N THR A 417 12.98 -32.88 -2.65
CA THR A 417 11.64 -32.99 -2.05
C THR A 417 10.73 -33.92 -2.87
N SER A 418 9.52 -34.22 -2.38
CA SER A 418 8.51 -35.01 -3.12
C SER A 418 7.47 -34.13 -3.85
N TYR A 419 7.69 -32.82 -3.85
CA TYR A 419 6.86 -31.75 -4.36
C TYR A 419 7.78 -30.63 -4.89
N SER A 420 7.27 -29.79 -5.78
CA SER A 420 8.01 -28.74 -6.48
C SER A 420 7.11 -27.55 -6.82
N ILE A 421 7.65 -26.54 -7.52
CA ILE A 421 6.85 -25.40 -7.99
C ILE A 421 5.79 -25.78 -9.04
N ASP A 422 5.95 -26.92 -9.73
CA ASP A 422 4.96 -27.47 -10.68
C ASP A 422 3.62 -27.84 -10.01
N ASP A 423 3.62 -27.99 -8.68
CA ASP A 423 2.45 -28.33 -7.87
C ASP A 423 1.69 -27.08 -7.37
N ILE A 424 2.14 -25.87 -7.70
CA ILE A 424 1.49 -24.61 -7.31
C ILE A 424 0.38 -24.24 -8.30
N ASN A 425 -0.82 -23.92 -7.80
CA ASN A 425 -1.93 -23.37 -8.57
C ASN A 425 -2.41 -21.99 -8.05
N VAL A 426 -3.30 -21.33 -8.79
CA VAL A 426 -3.85 -20.01 -8.45
C VAL A 426 -4.51 -20.01 -7.06
N THR A 427 -5.27 -21.05 -6.70
CA THR A 427 -5.88 -21.20 -5.36
C THR A 427 -4.84 -21.17 -4.24
N PHE A 428 -3.71 -21.88 -4.39
CA PHE A 428 -2.65 -21.91 -3.38
C PHE A 428 -1.92 -20.57 -3.24
N LEU A 429 -1.83 -19.78 -4.32
CA LEU A 429 -1.27 -18.43 -4.28
C LEU A 429 -2.19 -17.45 -3.54
N LEU A 430 -3.48 -17.41 -3.91
CA LEU A 430 -4.50 -16.54 -3.28
C LEU A 430 -4.61 -16.78 -1.76
N ASN A 431 -4.56 -18.05 -1.33
CA ASN A 431 -4.82 -18.45 0.05
C ASN A 431 -3.56 -18.67 0.90
N HIS A 432 -2.38 -18.16 0.48
CA HIS A 432 -1.10 -18.29 1.20
C HIS A 432 -0.69 -19.74 1.54
N ARG A 433 -0.88 -20.66 0.60
CA ARG A 433 -0.61 -22.10 0.74
C ARG A 433 0.39 -22.64 -0.29
N ALA A 434 1.06 -21.78 -1.05
CA ALA A 434 1.93 -22.15 -2.18
C ALA A 434 3.33 -22.72 -1.81
N GLY A 435 3.66 -22.94 -0.52
CA GLY A 435 4.96 -23.51 -0.13
C GLY A 435 6.04 -22.48 0.26
N PHE A 436 5.72 -21.19 0.26
CA PHE A 436 6.63 -20.10 0.59
C PHE A 436 6.64 -19.78 2.09
N ASN A 437 7.82 -19.51 2.66
CA ASN A 437 8.01 -19.16 4.07
C ASN A 437 8.42 -17.68 4.20
N PRO A 438 7.67 -16.84 4.95
CA PRO A 438 7.98 -15.41 5.10
C PRO A 438 9.36 -15.12 5.73
N SER A 439 9.93 -16.06 6.48
CA SER A 439 11.26 -15.91 7.12
C SER A 439 12.41 -15.80 6.11
N VAL A 440 12.17 -16.23 4.87
CA VAL A 440 13.15 -16.31 3.77
C VAL A 440 12.58 -15.70 2.48
N ASP A 441 11.50 -14.91 2.60
CA ASP A 441 10.83 -14.22 1.52
C ASP A 441 11.71 -13.03 1.05
N PRO A 442 12.15 -13.02 -0.23
CA PRO A 442 13.06 -12.00 -0.73
C PRO A 442 12.38 -10.64 -0.93
N THR A 443 11.07 -10.59 -1.07
CA THR A 443 10.34 -9.34 -1.32
C THR A 443 10.43 -8.34 -0.15
N TYR A 444 10.90 -8.78 1.03
CA TYR A 444 11.02 -8.01 2.28
C TYR A 444 12.33 -7.23 2.49
N ARG A 445 13.34 -7.35 1.61
CA ARG A 445 14.68 -6.80 1.88
C ARG A 445 15.29 -6.13 0.65
N HIS A 446 16.27 -5.26 0.87
CA HIS A 446 17.07 -4.64 -0.20
C HIS A 446 18.34 -5.44 -0.52
N TRP A 447 18.91 -5.16 -1.69
CA TRP A 447 20.23 -5.59 -2.19
C TRP A 447 21.26 -5.97 -1.11
N ASN A 448 21.73 -4.98 -0.33
CA ASN A 448 22.75 -5.17 0.71
C ASN A 448 22.41 -6.24 1.78
N ASN A 449 21.12 -6.56 1.97
CA ASN A 449 20.64 -7.60 2.87
C ASN A 449 20.23 -8.90 2.15
N TRP A 450 19.82 -8.86 0.87
CA TRP A 450 19.65 -10.07 0.06
C TRP A 450 20.95 -10.85 -0.05
N VAL A 451 22.04 -10.14 -0.36
CA VAL A 451 23.36 -10.79 -0.42
C VAL A 451 23.69 -11.42 0.93
N ALA A 452 23.13 -10.99 2.07
CA ALA A 452 23.35 -11.62 3.38
C ALA A 452 22.51 -12.87 3.64
N SER A 453 21.21 -12.88 3.29
CA SER A 453 20.35 -14.07 3.44
C SER A 453 20.67 -15.14 2.40
N TRP A 454 21.01 -14.74 1.17
CA TRP A 454 21.37 -15.64 0.09
C TRP A 454 22.88 -15.89 -0.02
N GLN A 455 23.73 -15.24 0.80
CA GLN A 455 25.20 -15.21 0.66
C GLN A 455 25.83 -16.57 0.35
N ASN A 456 25.33 -17.61 1.02
CA ASN A 456 25.84 -18.98 0.94
C ASN A 456 24.97 -19.95 0.14
N ASP A 457 23.86 -19.49 -0.45
CA ASP A 457 23.02 -20.33 -1.32
C ASP A 457 23.71 -20.56 -2.68
N PRO A 458 24.02 -21.81 -3.08
CA PRO A 458 24.63 -22.09 -4.38
C PRO A 458 23.63 -22.02 -5.53
N CYS A 459 22.32 -22.01 -5.26
CA CYS A 459 21.25 -22.07 -6.25
C CYS A 459 20.75 -20.69 -6.70
N ILE A 460 21.44 -19.60 -6.39
CA ILE A 460 21.08 -18.23 -6.80
C ILE A 460 22.21 -17.67 -7.66
N ASP A 461 21.91 -17.19 -8.88
CA ASP A 461 22.89 -16.53 -9.74
C ASP A 461 23.11 -15.07 -9.30
N LYS A 462 23.85 -14.95 -8.20
CA LYS A 462 24.26 -13.66 -7.66
C LYS A 462 25.09 -12.86 -8.66
N GLN A 463 25.87 -13.50 -9.53
CA GLN A 463 26.72 -12.73 -10.44
C GLN A 463 25.87 -12.10 -11.54
N SER A 464 24.87 -12.80 -12.08
CA SER A 464 23.87 -12.16 -12.95
C SER A 464 23.13 -11.04 -12.23
N LEU A 465 22.64 -11.24 -11.01
CA LEU A 465 21.97 -10.15 -10.27
C LEU A 465 22.91 -8.95 -9.98
N ILE A 466 24.21 -9.20 -9.76
CA ILE A 466 25.22 -8.15 -9.59
C ILE A 466 25.45 -7.46 -10.94
N ASP A 467 25.57 -8.20 -12.03
CA ASP A 467 25.84 -7.69 -13.36
C ASP A 467 24.65 -6.86 -13.91
N ASP A 468 23.41 -7.28 -13.62
CA ASP A 468 22.16 -6.57 -13.93
C ASP A 468 22.10 -5.19 -13.22
N PHE A 469 22.78 -5.05 -12.07
CA PHE A 469 22.83 -3.84 -11.24
C PHE A 469 24.08 -2.96 -11.51
N ASP A 470 25.28 -3.55 -11.49
CA ASP A 470 26.58 -2.86 -11.55
C ASP A 470 27.03 -2.50 -12.98
N ASN A 471 26.55 -3.15 -14.05
CA ASN A 471 26.95 -2.83 -15.43
C ASN A 471 26.27 -1.57 -16.03
N GLY A 472 25.71 -0.69 -15.19
CA GLY A 472 25.32 0.67 -15.57
C GLY A 472 23.82 0.90 -15.79
N ASN A 473 22.95 -0.05 -15.43
CA ASN A 473 21.50 0.14 -15.51
C ASN A 473 20.96 1.12 -14.45
N LEU A 474 21.61 1.25 -13.29
CA LEU A 474 21.24 2.17 -12.19
C LEU A 474 19.80 2.04 -11.65
N ALA A 475 19.06 1.03 -12.08
CA ALA A 475 17.67 0.78 -11.71
C ALA A 475 17.55 -0.29 -10.60
N PRO A 476 16.41 -0.37 -9.89
CA PRO A 476 16.07 -1.54 -9.09
C PRO A 476 16.08 -2.84 -9.92
N ILE A 477 16.31 -3.97 -9.26
CA ILE A 477 16.11 -5.29 -9.88
C ILE A 477 14.61 -5.57 -9.92
N THR A 478 14.07 -5.72 -11.13
CA THR A 478 12.65 -6.01 -11.41
C THR A 478 12.13 -7.21 -10.63
N MET A 479 10.88 -7.16 -10.18
CA MET A 479 10.26 -8.23 -9.41
C MET A 479 10.24 -9.58 -10.13
N GLU A 480 10.01 -9.60 -11.45
CA GLU A 480 10.13 -10.80 -12.30
C GLU A 480 11.47 -11.53 -12.04
N ARG A 481 12.59 -10.80 -12.10
CA ARG A 481 13.95 -11.31 -11.86
C ARG A 481 14.12 -11.80 -10.43
N ILE A 482 13.57 -11.10 -9.43
CA ILE A 482 13.61 -11.52 -8.01
C ILE A 482 12.87 -12.86 -7.83
N LEU A 483 11.66 -12.96 -8.37
CA LEU A 483 10.81 -14.15 -8.30
C LEU A 483 11.46 -15.34 -9.02
N SER A 484 12.01 -15.13 -10.21
CA SER A 484 12.68 -16.17 -10.98
C SER A 484 13.86 -16.77 -10.20
N GLU A 485 14.72 -15.93 -9.60
CA GLU A 485 15.80 -16.43 -8.73
C GLU A 485 15.27 -17.07 -7.44
N ALA A 486 14.19 -16.56 -6.84
CA ALA A 486 13.58 -17.16 -5.66
C ALA A 486 13.03 -18.57 -5.91
N LEU A 487 12.47 -18.82 -7.10
CA LEU A 487 11.93 -20.10 -7.54
C LEU A 487 13.01 -21.17 -7.81
N ARG A 488 14.30 -20.82 -7.76
CA ARG A 488 15.44 -21.76 -7.77
C ARG A 488 15.68 -22.49 -6.46
N ARG A 489 14.86 -22.22 -5.44
CA ARG A 489 14.94 -22.88 -4.12
C ARG A 489 13.85 -23.94 -4.00
N PRO A 490 14.10 -25.03 -3.27
CA PRO A 490 13.04 -25.96 -2.89
C PRO A 490 11.95 -25.21 -2.12
N LEU A 491 10.69 -25.59 -2.34
CA LEU A 491 9.60 -25.20 -1.46
C LEU A 491 9.85 -25.73 -0.05
N GLU A 492 9.47 -24.95 0.95
CA GLU A 492 9.72 -25.28 2.37
C GLU A 492 8.71 -26.32 2.90
N TYR A 493 7.57 -26.46 2.22
CA TYR A 493 6.52 -27.44 2.47
C TYR A 493 5.67 -27.68 1.20
N GLU A 494 4.93 -28.79 1.18
CA GLU A 494 4.05 -29.19 0.08
C GLU A 494 2.93 -28.17 -0.16
N PRO A 495 2.68 -27.70 -1.40
CA PRO A 495 1.56 -26.80 -1.69
C PRO A 495 0.22 -27.32 -1.18
N GLY A 496 -0.61 -26.42 -0.66
CA GLY A 496 -1.88 -26.73 0.00
C GLY A 496 -1.75 -27.19 1.46
N SER A 497 -0.63 -27.81 1.86
CA SER A 497 -0.52 -28.51 3.15
C SER A 497 -0.53 -27.58 4.39
N GLN A 498 -0.01 -26.35 4.27
CA GLN A 498 0.11 -25.41 5.38
C GLN A 498 -0.19 -23.98 4.93
N TYR A 499 -0.77 -23.18 5.82
CA TYR A 499 -0.92 -21.74 5.66
C TYR A 499 0.31 -21.01 6.20
N HIS A 500 1.00 -20.22 5.36
CA HIS A 500 1.98 -19.22 5.80
C HIS A 500 1.86 -17.98 4.94
N TYR A 501 1.51 -16.85 5.55
CA TYR A 501 1.35 -15.56 4.87
C TYR A 501 2.59 -15.21 4.03
N SER A 502 2.37 -14.89 2.75
CA SER A 502 3.42 -14.72 1.76
C SER A 502 3.16 -13.50 0.87
N ASN A 503 4.20 -12.70 0.63
CA ASN A 503 4.15 -11.68 -0.40
C ASN A 503 4.48 -12.27 -1.78
N VAL A 504 5.43 -13.22 -1.86
CA VAL A 504 5.80 -13.97 -3.07
C VAL A 504 4.57 -14.53 -3.78
N GLY A 505 3.61 -15.11 -3.05
CA GLY A 505 2.39 -15.67 -3.65
C GLY A 505 1.57 -14.64 -4.42
N TYR A 506 1.40 -13.44 -3.86
CA TYR A 506 0.64 -12.35 -4.48
C TYR A 506 1.42 -11.60 -5.57
N GLN A 507 2.74 -11.56 -5.44
CA GLN A 507 3.63 -11.05 -6.47
C GLN A 507 3.60 -11.92 -7.74
N ILE A 508 3.53 -13.24 -7.58
CA ILE A 508 3.29 -14.16 -8.69
C ILE A 508 1.88 -13.99 -9.30
N LEU A 509 0.86 -13.63 -8.51
CA LEU A 509 -0.47 -13.33 -9.06
C LEU A 509 -0.47 -12.07 -9.94
N GLY A 510 0.29 -11.04 -9.58
CA GLY A 510 0.52 -9.87 -10.45
C GLY A 510 1.13 -10.29 -11.80
N GLN A 511 2.22 -11.06 -11.75
CA GLN A 511 2.88 -11.61 -12.94
C GLN A 511 1.98 -12.55 -13.79
N ILE A 512 1.01 -13.23 -13.18
CA ILE A 512 -0.01 -14.02 -13.90
C ILE A 512 -1.01 -13.09 -14.60
N ILE A 513 -1.42 -11.99 -13.97
CA ILE A 513 -2.31 -10.99 -14.60
C ILE A 513 -1.64 -10.43 -15.86
N GLU A 514 -0.37 -10.02 -15.78
CA GLU A 514 0.39 -9.48 -16.91
C GLU A 514 0.54 -10.51 -18.04
N ALA A 515 1.00 -11.72 -17.71
CA ALA A 515 1.24 -12.79 -18.69
C ALA A 515 -0.04 -13.26 -19.41
N GLN A 516 -1.21 -13.18 -18.77
CA GLN A 516 -2.48 -13.65 -19.33
C GLN A 516 -3.32 -12.55 -19.99
N SER A 517 -3.16 -11.29 -19.58
CA SER A 517 -3.82 -10.14 -20.21
C SER A 517 -3.00 -9.53 -21.36
N GLY A 518 -1.67 -9.54 -21.26
CA GLY A 518 -0.79 -8.76 -22.12
C GLY A 518 -0.78 -7.25 -21.83
N MET A 519 -1.28 -6.84 -20.67
CA MET A 519 -1.23 -5.47 -20.13
C MET A 519 -0.27 -5.42 -18.93
N GLU A 520 0.28 -4.25 -18.62
CA GLU A 520 0.99 -4.01 -17.35
C GLU A 520 0.01 -4.19 -16.17
N TYR A 521 0.49 -4.63 -15.00
CA TYR A 521 -0.39 -4.98 -13.88
C TYR A 521 -1.28 -3.81 -13.41
N GLU A 522 -0.71 -2.60 -13.29
CA GLU A 522 -1.45 -1.41 -12.83
C GLU A 522 -2.56 -1.03 -13.81
N ASP A 523 -2.23 -0.91 -15.10
CA ASP A 523 -3.18 -0.61 -16.18
C ASP A 523 -4.33 -1.63 -16.21
N TYR A 524 -4.02 -2.92 -16.08
CA TYR A 524 -5.04 -3.97 -16.07
C TYR A 524 -6.04 -3.78 -14.91
N ILE A 525 -5.54 -3.50 -13.71
CA ILE A 525 -6.38 -3.26 -12.53
C ILE A 525 -7.21 -1.97 -12.68
N ILE A 526 -6.60 -0.88 -13.19
CA ILE A 526 -7.31 0.39 -13.38
C ILE A 526 -8.44 0.22 -14.40
N ASP A 527 -8.19 -0.38 -15.56
CA ASP A 527 -9.17 -0.50 -16.64
C ASP A 527 -10.27 -1.54 -16.35
N ASN A 528 -9.93 -2.67 -15.72
CA ASN A 528 -10.84 -3.81 -15.59
C ASN A 528 -11.46 -3.97 -14.19
N VAL A 529 -10.92 -3.30 -13.17
CA VAL A 529 -11.43 -3.36 -11.78
C VAL A 529 -11.86 -1.99 -11.27
N LEU A 530 -10.96 -1.00 -11.22
CA LEU A 530 -11.19 0.25 -10.49
C LEU A 530 -12.09 1.23 -11.27
N THR A 531 -11.76 1.52 -12.52
CA THR A 531 -12.56 2.43 -13.38
C THR A 531 -14.00 1.94 -13.56
N PRO A 532 -14.28 0.63 -13.79
CA PRO A 532 -15.65 0.10 -13.82
C PRO A 532 -16.42 0.22 -12.51
N MET A 533 -15.73 0.33 -11.36
CA MET A 533 -16.34 0.60 -10.05
C MET A 533 -16.56 2.10 -9.77
N GLY A 534 -16.10 3.00 -10.65
CA GLY A 534 -16.11 4.44 -10.42
C GLY A 534 -15.02 4.91 -9.45
N ILE A 535 -13.85 4.26 -9.48
CA ILE A 535 -12.68 4.60 -8.66
C ILE A 535 -11.53 5.00 -9.58
N ASP A 536 -11.04 6.23 -9.43
CA ASP A 536 -10.04 6.89 -10.27
C ASP A 536 -8.80 7.40 -9.51
N SER A 537 -8.88 7.51 -8.17
CA SER A 537 -7.81 8.09 -7.35
C SER A 537 -6.67 7.12 -7.01
N MET A 538 -6.92 5.81 -7.10
CA MET A 538 -5.99 4.75 -6.69
C MET A 538 -4.93 4.46 -7.76
N SER A 539 -3.69 4.27 -7.33
CA SER A 539 -2.53 3.97 -8.19
C SER A 539 -1.43 3.25 -7.42
N ILE A 540 -0.35 2.83 -8.09
CA ILE A 540 0.88 2.36 -7.45
C ILE A 540 1.66 3.55 -6.88
N GLY A 541 2.11 3.41 -5.63
CA GLY A 541 2.94 4.41 -4.95
C GLY A 541 4.40 4.35 -5.41
N MET A 542 5.09 5.49 -5.34
CA MET A 542 6.51 5.59 -5.71
C MET A 542 7.41 5.65 -4.48
N THR A 543 8.59 5.03 -4.56
CA THR A 543 9.50 4.96 -3.41
C THR A 543 10.15 6.30 -3.07
N MET A 544 10.56 7.06 -4.07
CA MET A 544 11.28 8.32 -3.87
C MET A 544 10.32 9.47 -3.56
N PRO A 545 10.57 10.30 -2.53
CA PRO A 545 9.66 11.38 -2.14
C PRO A 545 9.30 12.36 -3.26
N ASN A 546 10.21 12.60 -4.22
CA ASN A 546 10.01 13.50 -5.36
C ASN A 546 9.29 12.84 -6.57
N GLN A 547 8.90 11.57 -6.45
CA GLN A 547 8.14 10.82 -7.47
C GLN A 547 6.75 10.41 -6.95
N ARG A 548 6.44 10.69 -5.69
CA ARG A 548 5.13 10.40 -5.08
C ARG A 548 3.98 11.07 -5.84
N ALA A 549 2.79 10.49 -5.70
CA ALA A 549 1.57 11.19 -6.09
C ALA A 549 1.41 12.49 -5.28
N GLU A 550 0.81 13.52 -5.88
CA GLU A 550 0.71 14.87 -5.32
C GLU A 550 0.09 14.90 -3.92
N ASP A 551 -0.98 14.12 -3.71
CA ASP A 551 -1.69 13.99 -2.43
C ASP A 551 -1.16 12.85 -1.52
N GLU A 552 -0.03 12.21 -1.83
CA GLU A 552 0.51 11.14 -0.98
C GLU A 552 1.11 11.71 0.31
N VAL A 553 0.64 11.20 1.45
CA VAL A 553 1.14 11.61 2.77
C VAL A 553 2.63 11.30 2.96
N SER A 554 3.31 12.12 3.77
CA SER A 554 4.60 11.76 4.35
C SER A 554 4.40 10.82 5.53
N TYR A 555 5.36 9.93 5.78
CA TYR A 555 5.26 8.89 6.80
C TYR A 555 6.20 9.18 7.97
N PHE A 556 5.79 8.84 9.18
CA PHE A 556 6.53 9.12 10.42
C PHE A 556 6.68 7.84 11.26
N ASP A 557 7.91 7.52 11.68
CA ASP A 557 8.25 6.27 12.40
C ASP A 557 9.65 6.43 13.04
N ASP A 558 9.85 5.86 14.23
CA ASP A 558 11.18 5.75 14.85
C ASP A 558 12.02 4.63 14.19
N TYR A 559 11.37 3.61 13.62
CA TYR A 559 12.01 2.42 13.04
C TYR A 559 12.32 2.58 11.55
N THR A 560 13.34 3.39 11.30
CA THR A 560 13.80 3.75 9.95
C THR A 560 14.86 2.78 9.41
N GLY A 561 14.43 1.86 8.54
CA GLY A 561 15.34 1.14 7.65
C GLY A 561 15.90 2.10 6.60
N ARG A 562 17.22 2.09 6.35
CA ARG A 562 17.80 2.82 5.21
C ARG A 562 17.43 2.10 3.92
N CYS A 563 16.77 2.79 3.02
CA CYS A 563 16.65 2.32 1.64
C CYS A 563 17.86 2.76 0.85
N HIS A 564 18.36 1.84 0.02
CA HIS A 564 19.56 2.03 -0.78
C HIS A 564 19.17 1.89 -2.25
N PHE A 565 19.04 3.03 -2.92
CA PHE A 565 18.88 3.14 -4.37
C PHE A 565 20.08 3.89 -4.92
N PRO A 566 20.68 3.48 -6.06
CA PRO A 566 21.67 4.30 -6.73
C PRO A 566 20.98 5.42 -7.56
N SER A 567 21.57 6.61 -7.62
CA SER A 567 21.16 7.69 -8.56
C SER A 567 22.36 8.21 -9.36
N GLY A 568 23.07 7.29 -10.01
CA GLY A 568 24.27 7.58 -10.79
C GLY A 568 25.57 7.22 -10.08
N GLN A 569 26.66 7.78 -10.58
CA GLN A 569 28.03 7.61 -10.07
C GLN A 569 28.67 8.97 -9.78
N ASP A 570 29.56 9.03 -8.78
CA ASP A 570 30.34 10.23 -8.47
C ASP A 570 31.51 10.44 -9.48
N GLU A 571 32.26 11.53 -9.33
CA GLU A 571 33.40 11.86 -10.22
C GLU A 571 34.51 10.78 -10.23
N ASP A 572 34.54 9.91 -9.21
CA ASP A 572 35.48 8.79 -9.07
C ASP A 572 34.89 7.44 -9.57
N GLY A 573 33.63 7.43 -10.02
CA GLY A 573 32.93 6.25 -10.54
C GLY A 573 32.25 5.36 -9.48
N ASN A 574 32.13 5.82 -8.23
CA ASN A 574 31.43 5.08 -7.18
C ASN A 574 29.92 5.33 -7.28
N PRO A 575 29.05 4.31 -7.10
CA PRO A 575 27.60 4.51 -7.10
C PRO A 575 27.16 5.49 -5.99
N ILE A 576 26.46 6.55 -6.40
CA ILE A 576 25.84 7.52 -5.49
C ILE A 576 24.57 6.87 -4.95
N PHE A 577 24.52 6.60 -3.65
CA PHE A 577 23.28 6.21 -2.98
C PHE A 577 22.61 7.43 -2.33
N PRO A 578 21.64 8.10 -2.96
CA PRO A 578 20.73 8.97 -2.22
C PRO A 578 20.03 8.15 -1.15
N PHE A 579 20.19 8.58 0.10
CA PHE A 579 19.41 8.05 1.19
C PHE A 579 18.01 8.67 1.10
N ALA A 580 17.02 7.89 0.68
CA ALA A 580 15.65 8.24 1.04
C ALA A 580 15.59 8.29 2.58
N PRO A 581 15.15 9.42 3.19
CA PRO A 581 15.03 9.48 4.63
C PRO A 581 14.00 8.43 5.06
N GLY A 582 14.37 7.54 5.98
CA GLY A 582 13.32 6.73 6.59
C GLY A 582 12.37 7.67 7.36
N PRO A 583 11.06 7.41 7.32
CA PRO A 583 10.42 6.14 6.95
C PRO A 583 9.98 6.03 5.48
N ASP A 584 10.27 7.01 4.62
CA ASP A 584 9.58 7.28 3.34
C ASP A 584 9.59 6.17 2.28
N CYS A 585 10.28 5.07 2.53
CA CYS A 585 10.41 3.90 1.65
C CYS A 585 10.24 2.56 2.40
N GLY A 586 10.16 2.58 3.74
CA GLY A 586 9.82 1.44 4.59
C GLY A 586 10.60 0.14 4.42
N ALA A 587 11.84 0.19 3.93
CA ALA A 587 12.67 -0.95 3.53
C ALA A 587 12.16 -1.75 2.30
N PHE A 588 11.29 -1.15 1.48
CA PHE A 588 10.75 -1.70 0.25
C PHE A 588 11.08 -0.81 -0.96
N VAL A 589 10.88 -1.37 -2.15
CA VAL A 589 10.70 -0.64 -3.41
C VAL A 589 9.19 -0.70 -3.69
N ILE A 590 8.49 0.42 -3.61
CA ILE A 590 7.01 0.49 -3.56
C ILE A 590 6.41 0.21 -4.94
N GLU A 591 7.02 0.75 -6.00
CA GLU A 591 6.63 0.48 -7.39
C GLU A 591 6.73 -1.03 -7.72
N GLU A 592 7.82 -1.69 -7.35
CA GLU A 592 8.02 -3.15 -7.40
C GLU A 592 7.26 -3.92 -6.30
N LYS A 593 6.23 -3.32 -5.66
CA LYS A 593 5.35 -3.99 -4.70
C LYS A 593 3.91 -4.13 -5.17
N ASP A 594 3.49 -3.45 -6.22
CA ASP A 594 2.33 -3.77 -7.08
C ASP A 594 1.31 -4.78 -6.47
N GLY A 595 1.28 -6.04 -6.91
CA GLY A 595 0.32 -7.04 -6.48
C GLY A 595 0.45 -7.52 -5.01
N GLY A 596 1.58 -7.23 -4.36
CA GLY A 596 1.84 -7.63 -2.98
C GLY A 596 1.56 -6.55 -1.92
N GLY A 597 1.60 -5.27 -2.29
CA GLY A 597 1.56 -4.16 -1.34
C GLY A 597 1.77 -2.73 -1.87
N GLY A 598 1.91 -2.51 -3.19
CA GLY A 598 2.41 -1.24 -3.72
C GLY A 598 1.38 -0.09 -3.81
N TRP A 599 0.08 -0.38 -3.68
CA TRP A 599 -0.98 0.58 -3.93
C TRP A 599 -1.02 1.73 -2.91
N ILE A 600 -1.46 2.90 -3.40
CA ILE A 600 -1.92 4.04 -2.61
C ILE A 600 -3.42 4.28 -2.87
N ALA A 601 -4.15 4.73 -1.83
CA ALA A 601 -5.58 5.01 -1.93
C ALA A 601 -6.03 6.07 -0.92
N THR A 602 -7.20 6.67 -1.16
CA THR A 602 -8.01 7.31 -0.12
C THR A 602 -8.82 6.24 0.63
N ALA A 603 -9.14 6.49 1.89
CA ALA A 603 -9.96 5.62 2.72
C ALA A 603 -11.38 5.48 2.14
N SER A 604 -11.94 6.55 1.58
CA SER A 604 -13.26 6.52 0.95
C SER A 604 -13.28 5.67 -0.32
N ASP A 605 -12.27 5.73 -1.18
CA ASP A 605 -12.25 4.94 -2.40
C ASP A 605 -11.94 3.47 -2.13
N TYR A 606 -11.08 3.20 -1.15
CA TYR A 606 -10.89 1.83 -0.66
C TYR A 606 -12.16 1.28 0.02
N ALA A 607 -12.95 2.11 0.71
CA ALA A 607 -14.23 1.70 1.26
C ALA A 607 -15.25 1.36 0.16
N LYS A 608 -15.36 2.22 -0.89
CA LYS A 608 -16.16 1.94 -2.10
C LYS A 608 -15.73 0.64 -2.79
N PHE A 609 -14.42 0.40 -2.90
CA PHE A 609 -13.87 -0.85 -3.45
C PHE A 609 -14.38 -2.06 -2.67
N ILE A 610 -14.25 -2.07 -1.33
CA ILE A 610 -14.76 -3.15 -0.48
C ILE A 610 -16.30 -3.26 -0.58
N SER A 611 -17.05 -2.17 -0.71
CA SER A 611 -18.51 -2.22 -0.93
C SER A 611 -18.91 -2.90 -2.24
N ASN A 612 -18.09 -2.83 -3.29
CA ASN A 612 -18.28 -3.59 -4.52
C ASN A 612 -17.94 -5.08 -4.32
N LEU A 613 -16.92 -5.41 -3.53
CA LEU A 613 -16.58 -6.80 -3.22
C LEU A 613 -17.64 -7.49 -2.34
N ASP A 614 -18.22 -6.73 -1.41
CA ASP A 614 -19.31 -7.16 -0.54
C ASP A 614 -20.66 -7.27 -1.27
N GLY A 615 -20.79 -6.64 -2.44
CA GLY A 615 -22.02 -6.61 -3.22
C GLY A 615 -23.09 -5.65 -2.71
N THR A 616 -22.76 -4.73 -1.79
CA THR A 616 -23.65 -3.62 -1.40
C THR A 616 -23.71 -2.53 -2.47
N ILE A 617 -22.64 -2.37 -3.24
CA ILE A 617 -22.64 -1.65 -4.52
C ILE A 617 -22.54 -2.69 -5.64
N ASP A 618 -23.51 -2.69 -6.56
CA ASP A 618 -23.50 -3.52 -7.77
C ASP A 618 -23.36 -2.63 -9.01
N ASN A 619 -22.13 -2.53 -9.51
CA ASN A 619 -21.78 -1.87 -10.77
C ASN A 619 -21.73 -2.84 -11.95
N GLY A 620 -22.08 -4.12 -11.77
CA GLY A 620 -22.05 -5.14 -12.82
C GLY A 620 -20.65 -5.65 -13.22
N VAL A 621 -19.61 -5.32 -12.44
CA VAL A 621 -18.22 -5.72 -12.69
C VAL A 621 -17.97 -7.19 -12.35
N PHE A 622 -18.55 -7.67 -11.23
CA PHE A 622 -18.32 -9.01 -10.71
C PHE A 622 -19.58 -9.87 -10.61
N GLU A 623 -19.45 -11.16 -10.91
CA GLU A 623 -20.49 -12.16 -10.69
C GLU A 623 -20.25 -12.87 -9.35
N ASN A 624 -21.06 -12.56 -8.34
CA ASN A 624 -20.99 -13.12 -6.97
C ASN A 624 -19.63 -12.87 -6.25
N PRO A 625 -19.12 -11.62 -6.20
CA PRO A 625 -17.81 -11.34 -5.61
C PRO A 625 -17.71 -11.79 -4.15
N PHE A 626 -18.75 -11.58 -3.34
CA PHE A 626 -18.78 -11.99 -1.93
C PHE A 626 -18.37 -13.44 -1.72
N GLU A 627 -18.86 -14.38 -2.55
CA GLU A 627 -18.52 -15.80 -2.43
C GLU A 627 -17.02 -16.04 -2.69
N PHE A 628 -16.46 -15.45 -3.75
CA PHE A 628 -15.04 -15.57 -4.10
C PHE A 628 -14.11 -15.02 -3.00
N PHE A 629 -14.42 -13.84 -2.47
CA PHE A 629 -13.57 -13.19 -1.46
C PHE A 629 -13.62 -13.93 -0.11
N THR A 630 -14.79 -14.44 0.28
CA THR A 630 -14.99 -15.06 1.61
C THR A 630 -14.84 -16.59 1.64
N GLN A 631 -14.60 -17.26 0.50
CA GLN A 631 -14.59 -18.72 0.37
C GLN A 631 -13.60 -19.42 1.32
N ASN A 632 -14.07 -20.43 2.07
CA ASN A 632 -13.23 -21.31 2.89
C ASN A 632 -12.81 -22.56 2.11
N PHE A 633 -11.75 -22.46 1.30
CA PHE A 633 -11.29 -23.53 0.40
C PHE A 633 -10.87 -24.85 1.08
N TYR A 634 -10.71 -24.88 2.41
CA TYR A 634 -10.12 -26.02 3.14
C TYR A 634 -10.82 -26.38 4.45
N ASP A 635 -12.10 -26.00 4.63
CA ASP A 635 -12.91 -26.25 5.84
C ASP A 635 -12.17 -25.87 7.15
N GLN A 636 -11.45 -24.74 7.13
CA GLN A 636 -10.65 -24.26 8.26
C GLN A 636 -11.57 -23.76 9.38
N THR A 637 -11.28 -24.14 10.63
CA THR A 637 -11.80 -23.43 11.81
C THR A 637 -11.26 -22.00 11.83
N GLN A 638 -12.08 -21.01 12.20
CA GLN A 638 -11.74 -19.59 12.14
C GLN A 638 -10.42 -19.23 12.86
N PRO A 639 -9.73 -18.15 12.43
CA PRO A 639 -9.98 -17.40 11.19
C PRO A 639 -9.44 -18.16 9.96
N TRP A 640 -9.95 -17.85 8.78
CA TRP A 640 -9.34 -18.31 7.51
C TRP A 640 -9.02 -17.14 6.58
N TYR A 641 -8.17 -17.40 5.60
CA TYR A 641 -7.87 -16.47 4.52
C TYR A 641 -8.63 -16.92 3.26
N GLY A 642 -9.34 -16.00 2.62
CA GLY A 642 -10.03 -16.21 1.35
C GLY A 642 -9.30 -15.50 0.20
N GLY A 643 -10.06 -14.91 -0.73
CA GLY A 643 -9.53 -14.18 -1.89
C GLY A 643 -8.87 -12.83 -1.53
N GLY A 644 -7.77 -12.82 -0.78
CA GLY A 644 -7.07 -11.57 -0.42
C GLY A 644 -7.62 -10.86 0.82
N VAL A 645 -8.39 -11.57 1.65
CA VAL A 645 -9.04 -11.07 2.88
C VAL A 645 -9.02 -12.15 3.97
N TYR A 646 -9.03 -11.73 5.24
CA TYR A 646 -9.22 -12.61 6.39
C TYR A 646 -10.69 -12.63 6.80
N VAL A 647 -11.30 -13.81 6.82
CA VAL A 647 -12.66 -14.00 7.36
C VAL A 647 -12.56 -14.48 8.80
N LEU A 648 -13.25 -13.78 9.70
CA LEU A 648 -13.21 -14.02 11.14
C LEU A 648 -14.42 -14.81 11.65
N SER A 649 -15.60 -14.66 11.04
CA SER A 649 -16.85 -15.31 11.46
C SER A 649 -17.24 -16.48 10.53
N GLN A 650 -17.98 -17.49 11.03
CA GLN A 650 -18.35 -18.67 10.20
C GLN A 650 -19.46 -18.37 9.19
N ASP A 651 -20.32 -17.43 9.52
CA ASP A 651 -21.39 -16.85 8.69
C ASP A 651 -20.84 -15.88 7.63
N GLN A 652 -19.54 -15.54 7.66
CA GLN A 652 -18.86 -14.59 6.77
C GLN A 652 -19.26 -13.12 6.99
N ASP A 653 -20.01 -12.83 8.06
CA ASP A 653 -20.43 -11.47 8.42
C ASP A 653 -19.25 -10.54 8.78
N THR A 654 -18.20 -11.07 9.42
CA THR A 654 -16.99 -10.32 9.82
C THR A 654 -15.79 -10.71 8.97
N TRP A 655 -15.25 -9.76 8.21
CA TRP A 655 -14.02 -9.93 7.43
C TRP A 655 -13.20 -8.64 7.32
N GLN A 656 -11.87 -8.78 7.21
CA GLN A 656 -10.93 -7.66 7.30
C GLN A 656 -9.60 -7.95 6.61
N HIS A 657 -8.75 -6.93 6.49
CA HIS A 657 -7.33 -7.12 6.20
C HIS A 657 -6.50 -6.01 6.85
N TRP A 658 -5.22 -6.30 7.12
CA TRP A 658 -4.23 -5.39 7.71
C TRP A 658 -3.10 -5.11 6.72
N GLY A 659 -2.76 -3.83 6.52
CA GLY A 659 -1.56 -3.39 5.82
C GLY A 659 -0.57 -2.72 6.78
N ALA A 660 0.72 -2.96 6.57
CA ALA A 660 1.77 -2.30 7.33
C ALA A 660 3.07 -2.18 6.52
N PHE A 661 3.59 -0.96 6.40
CA PHE A 661 4.97 -0.64 6.02
C PHE A 661 5.61 0.17 7.17
N SER A 662 6.90 0.55 7.12
CA SER A 662 7.38 1.55 8.09
C SER A 662 6.63 2.85 7.87
N GLY A 663 6.18 3.46 8.96
CA GLY A 663 5.40 4.68 8.93
C GLY A 663 4.02 4.56 8.25
N SER A 664 3.54 3.40 7.82
CA SER A 664 2.14 3.24 7.37
C SER A 664 1.49 2.06 8.07
N SER A 665 0.31 2.28 8.65
CA SER A 665 -0.53 1.22 9.21
C SER A 665 -1.97 1.41 8.75
N THR A 666 -2.49 0.44 8.01
CA THR A 666 -3.78 0.52 7.34
C THR A 666 -4.66 -0.68 7.69
N ASN A 667 -5.97 -0.46 7.71
CA ASN A 667 -6.94 -1.54 7.79
C ASN A 667 -8.25 -1.17 7.12
N PHE A 668 -8.98 -2.20 6.72
CA PHE A 668 -10.43 -2.14 6.62
C PHE A 668 -11.03 -3.23 7.48
N ARG A 669 -12.27 -3.06 7.90
CA ARG A 669 -13.09 -4.08 8.55
C ARG A 669 -14.52 -3.96 8.04
N ARG A 670 -15.12 -5.10 7.70
CA ARG A 670 -16.52 -5.24 7.28
C ARG A 670 -17.24 -6.06 8.35
N GLU A 671 -18.34 -5.53 8.87
CA GLU A 671 -19.26 -6.21 9.78
C GLU A 671 -20.71 -6.07 9.30
N VAL A 672 -21.64 -6.72 10.02
CA VAL A 672 -23.09 -6.62 9.81
C VAL A 672 -23.73 -6.17 11.10
N THR A 673 -24.61 -5.16 11.04
CA THR A 673 -25.41 -4.70 12.18
C THR A 673 -26.41 -5.76 12.63
N ASP A 674 -26.94 -5.65 13.86
CA ASP A 674 -28.03 -6.51 14.34
C ASP A 674 -29.28 -6.50 13.43
N SER A 675 -29.47 -5.44 12.64
CA SER A 675 -30.55 -5.30 11.66
C SER A 675 -30.27 -6.00 10.31
N GLY A 676 -29.02 -6.42 10.05
CA GLY A 676 -28.63 -7.20 8.87
C GLY A 676 -28.01 -6.39 7.73
N GLU A 677 -27.69 -5.11 7.92
CA GLU A 677 -27.00 -4.30 6.91
C GLU A 677 -25.48 -4.29 7.13
N SER A 678 -24.71 -4.22 6.04
CA SER A 678 -23.25 -4.14 6.13
C SER A 678 -22.76 -2.74 6.50
N VAL A 679 -21.77 -2.71 7.40
CA VAL A 679 -20.91 -1.56 7.69
C VAL A 679 -19.49 -1.90 7.26
N ILE A 680 -18.83 -1.00 6.53
CA ILE A 680 -17.42 -1.10 6.16
C ILE A 680 -16.71 0.13 6.70
N PHE A 681 -15.74 -0.10 7.58
CA PHE A 681 -14.84 0.92 8.09
C PHE A 681 -13.45 0.78 7.45
N VAL A 682 -12.82 1.90 7.13
CA VAL A 682 -11.45 1.99 6.63
C VAL A 682 -10.68 3.04 7.43
N MET A 683 -9.47 2.71 7.90
CA MET A 683 -8.55 3.67 8.54
C MET A 683 -7.13 3.48 8.06
N PHE A 684 -6.57 4.58 7.56
CA PHE A 684 -5.17 4.68 7.19
C PHE A 684 -4.47 5.65 8.14
N THR A 685 -3.25 5.30 8.56
CA THR A 685 -2.42 6.15 9.42
C THR A 685 -1.03 6.29 8.83
N ASN A 686 -0.47 7.51 8.88
CA ASN A 686 0.88 7.82 8.38
C ASN A 686 1.96 7.63 9.46
N THR A 687 1.65 6.79 10.44
CA THR A 687 2.61 6.20 11.36
C THR A 687 2.28 4.73 11.55
N ARG A 688 3.31 3.93 11.84
CA ARG A 688 3.14 2.57 12.34
C ARG A 688 3.67 2.49 13.78
N PRO A 689 2.80 2.62 14.79
CA PRO A 689 3.23 2.43 16.17
C PRO A 689 3.61 0.97 16.44
N ASP A 690 4.52 0.79 17.39
CA ASP A 690 4.93 -0.50 17.93
C ASP A 690 3.91 -1.08 18.93
N GLY A 691 4.13 -2.33 19.35
CA GLY A 691 3.34 -2.97 20.40
C GLY A 691 1.99 -3.49 19.91
N ASN A 692 0.93 -3.28 20.71
CA ASN A 692 -0.42 -3.78 20.45
C ASN A 692 -1.34 -2.77 19.73
N TRP A 693 -0.77 -1.76 19.05
CA TRP A 693 -1.53 -0.76 18.27
C TRP A 693 -2.58 -1.39 17.36
N LYS A 694 -2.22 -2.45 16.64
CA LYS A 694 -3.12 -3.15 15.74
C LYS A 694 -4.41 -3.55 16.46
N ASP A 695 -4.26 -4.24 17.58
CA ASP A 695 -5.36 -4.84 18.32
C ASP A 695 -6.17 -3.78 19.08
N VAL A 696 -5.51 -2.74 19.62
CA VAL A 696 -6.19 -1.61 20.30
C VAL A 696 -6.99 -0.74 19.32
N ARG A 697 -6.43 -0.43 18.15
CA ARG A 697 -7.20 0.24 17.08
C ARG A 697 -8.37 -0.64 16.65
N GLU A 698 -8.13 -1.93 16.40
CA GLU A 698 -9.17 -2.88 15.99
C GLU A 698 -10.34 -2.89 16.98
N SER A 699 -10.07 -3.09 18.28
CA SER A 699 -11.12 -3.15 19.30
C SER A 699 -11.85 -1.81 19.49
N THR A 700 -11.10 -0.71 19.68
CA THR A 700 -11.67 0.62 19.98
C THR A 700 -12.58 1.10 18.86
N ILE A 701 -12.13 0.93 17.63
CA ILE A 701 -12.87 1.38 16.44
C ILE A 701 -14.01 0.43 16.11
N SER A 702 -13.83 -0.89 16.18
CA SER A 702 -14.92 -1.83 15.86
C SER A 702 -16.08 -1.65 16.84
N GLN A 703 -15.79 -1.40 18.12
CA GLN A 703 -16.78 -1.04 19.12
C GLN A 703 -17.49 0.28 18.74
N ALA A 704 -16.74 1.38 18.62
CA ALA A 704 -17.31 2.70 18.32
C ALA A 704 -18.10 2.73 17.00
N MET A 705 -17.67 1.95 15.99
CA MET A 705 -18.36 1.77 14.71
C MET A 705 -19.72 1.08 14.88
N MET A 706 -19.80 0.04 15.72
CA MET A 706 -21.01 -0.78 15.88
C MET A 706 -22.03 -0.15 16.85
N GLU A 707 -21.60 0.80 17.68
CA GLU A 707 -22.49 1.58 18.54
C GLU A 707 -23.32 2.62 17.75
N VAL A 708 -22.93 3.00 16.52
CA VAL A 708 -23.55 4.08 15.72
C VAL A 708 -24.98 3.76 15.22
N ASP A 709 -25.88 4.72 15.36
CA ASP A 709 -27.23 4.71 14.77
C ASP A 709 -27.24 4.97 13.25
N TYR A 710 -26.83 3.98 12.46
CA TYR A 710 -26.84 4.11 11.00
C TYR A 710 -28.24 4.32 10.40
N ALA A 711 -29.34 4.05 11.15
CA ALA A 711 -30.69 4.35 10.68
C ALA A 711 -31.02 5.87 10.68
N ASN A 712 -30.24 6.66 11.42
CA ASN A 712 -30.32 8.12 11.45
C ASN A 712 -29.12 8.83 10.77
N ALA A 713 -28.10 8.07 10.33
CA ALA A 713 -26.99 8.59 9.55
C ALA A 713 -27.46 9.19 8.21
N THR A 714 -26.92 10.36 7.84
CA THR A 714 -27.23 11.00 6.55
C THR A 714 -26.13 10.65 5.54
N PRO A 715 -26.45 10.09 4.37
CA PRO A 715 -25.47 9.86 3.30
C PRO A 715 -24.81 11.18 2.88
N LEU A 716 -23.47 11.20 2.90
CA LEU A 716 -22.65 12.34 2.46
C LEU A 716 -22.79 12.59 0.95
N ASP A 717 -23.18 11.56 0.19
CA ASP A 717 -23.44 11.61 -1.26
C ASP A 717 -24.77 12.33 -1.63
N SER A 718 -25.38 13.10 -0.73
CA SER A 718 -26.65 13.81 -0.96
C SER A 718 -26.51 15.34 -0.98
N ASP A 719 -26.13 15.87 -2.16
CA ASP A 719 -26.12 17.27 -2.61
C ASP A 719 -26.62 18.38 -1.64
N GLU A 720 -25.70 19.01 -0.89
CA GLU A 720 -25.49 20.47 -0.85
C GLU A 720 -24.26 20.81 0.03
N GLN A 721 -23.14 21.22 -0.59
CA GLN A 721 -21.90 21.56 0.12
C GLN A 721 -22.07 22.79 1.03
N GLU A 722 -21.95 22.63 2.35
CA GLU A 722 -21.53 23.75 3.20
C GLU A 722 -20.07 24.08 2.88
N TRP A 723 -19.84 25.35 2.51
CA TRP A 723 -18.56 25.75 1.96
C TRP A 723 -17.51 26.01 3.06
N VAL A 724 -16.52 25.13 3.09
CA VAL A 724 -15.27 25.30 3.85
C VAL A 724 -14.24 25.98 2.95
N TRP A 725 -13.49 26.92 3.51
CA TRP A 725 -12.40 27.58 2.80
C TRP A 725 -11.24 26.61 2.53
N PRO A 726 -10.69 26.53 1.30
CA PRO A 726 -9.43 25.82 1.09
C PRO A 726 -8.31 26.53 1.88
N GLU A 727 -7.37 25.77 2.42
CA GLU A 727 -6.27 26.35 3.20
C GLU A 727 -5.45 27.35 2.37
N PRO A 728 -4.97 28.45 2.98
CA PRO A 728 -4.22 29.47 2.26
C PRO A 728 -2.89 28.92 1.76
N LEU A 729 -2.56 29.22 0.50
CA LEU A 729 -1.40 28.65 -0.17
C LEU A 729 -0.08 29.06 0.51
N PRO A 730 0.90 28.14 0.61
CA PRO A 730 2.16 28.43 1.26
C PRO A 730 2.93 29.53 0.51
N PRO A 731 3.79 30.30 1.22
CA PRO A 731 4.76 31.20 0.60
C PRO A 731 5.51 30.58 -0.59
N GLN A 732 5.59 31.30 -1.70
CA GLN A 732 6.38 30.90 -2.87
C GLN A 732 7.43 31.94 -3.23
N ASP A 733 8.61 31.50 -3.67
CA ASP A 733 9.70 32.38 -4.08
C ASP A 733 9.45 33.05 -5.44
N ASP A 734 8.96 32.26 -6.40
CA ASP A 734 8.68 32.75 -7.75
C ASP A 734 7.40 33.58 -7.80
N PRO A 735 7.37 34.70 -8.54
CA PRO A 735 6.19 35.56 -8.66
C PRO A 735 4.87 34.86 -8.99
N ILE A 736 4.94 33.89 -9.91
CA ILE A 736 3.82 33.22 -10.56
C ILE A 736 4.27 31.79 -10.86
N LEU A 737 3.50 30.80 -10.42
CA LEU A 737 3.71 29.38 -10.65
C LEU A 737 2.39 28.73 -11.11
N GLY A 738 2.50 27.53 -11.69
CA GLY A 738 1.37 26.73 -12.14
C GLY A 738 1.53 26.20 -13.55
N ASP A 739 0.47 25.57 -14.05
CA ASP A 739 0.43 24.81 -15.29
C ASP A 739 -1.01 24.79 -15.85
N SER A 740 -1.14 24.43 -17.13
CA SER A 740 -2.44 24.28 -17.76
C SER A 740 -2.42 23.19 -18.82
N LEU A 741 -3.56 22.53 -18.99
CA LEU A 741 -3.76 21.38 -19.86
C LEU A 741 -5.00 21.60 -20.73
N LEU A 742 -4.85 21.35 -22.03
CA LEU A 742 -5.95 21.16 -22.96
C LEU A 742 -5.91 19.72 -23.47
N THR A 743 -6.98 18.97 -23.27
CA THR A 743 -7.14 17.64 -23.90
C THR A 743 -8.25 17.71 -24.93
N LEU A 744 -7.97 17.41 -26.20
CA LEU A 744 -8.97 17.39 -27.27
C LEU A 744 -9.55 15.98 -27.46
N PHE A 745 -10.87 15.88 -27.61
CA PHE A 745 -11.59 14.61 -27.72
C PHE A 745 -12.53 14.55 -28.94
N GLY A 746 -12.83 13.31 -29.34
CA GLY A 746 -13.73 13.01 -30.44
C GLY A 746 -13.10 13.23 -31.82
N PRO A 747 -13.86 13.01 -32.90
CA PRO A 747 -13.33 13.10 -34.25
C PRO A 747 -13.15 14.58 -34.64
N ILE A 748 -11.95 15.15 -34.47
CA ILE A 748 -11.61 16.50 -34.95
C ILE A 748 -11.45 16.58 -36.49
N SER A 749 -12.21 15.76 -37.21
CA SER A 749 -12.36 15.75 -38.68
C SER A 749 -13.10 17.00 -39.20
N ALA A 750 -13.34 17.10 -40.51
CA ALA A 750 -13.95 18.30 -41.10
C ALA A 750 -15.47 18.36 -40.83
N SER A 751 -15.96 19.50 -40.35
CA SER A 751 -17.38 19.77 -40.06
C SER A 751 -17.99 18.80 -39.04
N SER A 752 -17.24 18.50 -37.99
CA SER A 752 -17.63 17.66 -36.86
C SER A 752 -17.83 18.47 -35.58
N ASN A 753 -18.55 17.89 -34.62
CA ASN A 753 -18.55 18.37 -33.25
C ASN A 753 -17.29 17.84 -32.55
N ILE A 754 -16.70 18.66 -31.70
CA ILE A 754 -15.51 18.32 -30.90
C ILE A 754 -15.79 18.64 -29.44
N SER A 755 -15.19 17.85 -28.56
CA SER A 755 -15.14 18.11 -27.12
C SER A 755 -13.69 18.35 -26.71
N ALA A 756 -13.48 19.04 -25.60
CA ALA A 756 -12.16 19.26 -25.04
C ALA A 756 -12.26 19.50 -23.54
N ASP A 757 -11.29 19.05 -22.76
CA ASP A 757 -11.19 19.43 -21.35
C ASP A 757 -10.10 20.50 -21.18
N TRP A 758 -10.38 21.48 -20.33
CA TRP A 758 -9.49 22.58 -20.00
C TRP A 758 -9.25 22.63 -18.51
N ASN A 759 -7.99 22.51 -18.11
CA ASN A 759 -7.56 22.62 -16.73
C ASN A 759 -6.49 23.72 -16.63
N ALA A 760 -6.52 24.54 -15.59
CA ALA A 760 -5.40 25.40 -15.24
C ALA A 760 -5.28 25.60 -13.74
N ASN A 761 -4.04 25.58 -13.24
CA ASN A 761 -3.66 25.91 -11.88
C ASN A 761 -2.76 27.15 -11.92
N ILE A 762 -3.08 28.20 -11.15
CA ILE A 762 -2.26 29.41 -11.03
C ILE A 762 -2.09 29.75 -9.56
N THR A 763 -0.84 29.88 -9.12
CA THR A 763 -0.47 30.45 -7.81
C THR A 763 0.42 31.69 -7.98
N MET A 764 0.14 32.73 -7.20
CA MET A 764 0.83 34.01 -7.18
C MET A 764 1.20 34.42 -5.75
N ARG A 765 2.32 35.12 -5.60
CA ARG A 765 2.70 35.71 -4.32
C ARG A 765 1.82 36.92 -3.96
N GLU A 766 1.55 37.13 -2.67
CA GLU A 766 0.64 38.17 -2.17
C GLU A 766 1.10 39.63 -2.45
N ASP A 767 2.38 39.86 -2.74
CA ASP A 767 2.90 41.17 -3.17
C ASP A 767 2.58 41.50 -4.64
N TYR A 768 2.14 40.52 -5.43
CA TYR A 768 1.55 40.74 -6.75
C TYR A 768 0.07 41.05 -6.62
N GLY A 769 -0.29 42.29 -6.95
CA GLY A 769 -1.69 42.65 -7.14
C GLY A 769 -2.30 41.99 -8.37
N ILE A 770 -3.63 41.91 -8.38
CA ILE A 770 -4.44 41.52 -9.53
C ILE A 770 -4.78 42.75 -10.39
N ASP A 771 -4.98 42.54 -11.69
CA ASP A 771 -5.40 43.53 -12.67
C ASP A 771 -6.90 43.90 -12.59
N LEU A 772 -7.73 43.04 -11.98
CA LEU A 772 -9.14 43.32 -11.67
C LEU A 772 -9.33 44.47 -10.65
N LEU A 773 -8.29 44.81 -9.89
CA LEU A 773 -8.32 45.88 -8.88
C LEU A 773 -7.31 46.99 -9.20
N PRO A 774 -7.59 48.27 -8.85
CA PRO A 774 -6.63 49.36 -9.03
C PRO A 774 -5.32 49.16 -8.25
N ASN A 775 -4.26 49.87 -8.67
CA ASN A 775 -2.97 49.95 -7.97
C ASN A 775 -2.30 48.57 -7.74
N ARG A 776 -2.03 47.84 -8.83
CA ARG A 776 -1.44 46.49 -8.83
C ARG A 776 -0.12 46.40 -8.03
N GLU A 777 0.61 47.51 -7.93
CA GLU A 777 1.87 47.65 -7.19
C GLU A 777 1.75 47.58 -5.66
N LEU A 778 0.54 47.50 -5.10
CA LEU A 778 0.31 47.43 -3.65
C LEU A 778 0.25 46.01 -3.08
N GLY A 779 0.18 44.98 -3.94
CA GLY A 779 -0.08 43.59 -3.52
C GLY A 779 -1.56 43.31 -3.28
N VAL A 780 -1.97 42.06 -3.45
CA VAL A 780 -3.39 41.66 -3.45
C VAL A 780 -4.06 41.96 -2.11
N ARG A 781 -3.36 41.77 -0.98
CA ARG A 781 -3.92 41.99 0.38
C ARG A 781 -4.37 43.44 0.57
N VAL A 782 -3.53 44.38 0.13
CA VAL A 782 -3.81 45.81 0.22
C VAL A 782 -4.91 46.22 -0.76
N GLN A 783 -4.96 45.61 -1.94
CA GLN A 783 -6.05 45.84 -2.89
C GLN A 783 -7.41 45.37 -2.35
N ILE A 784 -7.48 44.19 -1.72
CA ILE A 784 -8.74 43.67 -1.14
C ILE A 784 -9.24 44.61 -0.03
N ASP A 785 -8.41 44.92 0.98
CA ASP A 785 -8.77 45.82 2.09
C ASP A 785 -9.22 47.21 1.61
N GLN A 786 -8.51 47.82 0.64
CA GLN A 786 -8.81 49.18 0.18
C GLN A 786 -9.95 49.28 -0.85
N HIS A 787 -10.25 48.22 -1.62
CA HIS A 787 -11.17 48.29 -2.74
C HIS A 787 -12.41 47.40 -2.59
N LEU A 788 -12.32 46.32 -1.81
CA LEU A 788 -13.43 45.42 -1.51
C LEU A 788 -13.84 45.49 -0.02
N GLY A 789 -12.92 45.90 0.84
CA GLY A 789 -13.10 46.00 2.28
C GLY A 789 -13.26 47.42 2.83
N ASN A 790 -12.97 47.54 4.12
CA ASN A 790 -13.25 48.74 4.91
C ASN A 790 -12.04 49.69 5.03
N GLY A 791 -10.82 49.23 4.71
CA GLY A 791 -9.59 50.02 4.75
C GLY A 791 -9.00 50.21 6.14
N ASP A 792 -9.30 49.34 7.12
CA ASP A 792 -8.71 49.37 8.46
C ASP A 792 -7.31 48.75 8.54
N GLY A 793 -6.87 48.09 7.47
CA GLY A 793 -5.55 47.47 7.38
C GLY A 793 -5.51 46.01 7.83
N ASN A 794 -6.66 45.34 7.95
CA ASN A 794 -6.75 43.93 8.30
C ASN A 794 -7.84 43.21 7.48
N LEU A 795 -7.44 42.21 6.69
CA LEU A 795 -8.38 41.36 5.96
C LEU A 795 -9.23 40.53 6.92
N SER A 796 -10.54 40.68 6.77
CA SER A 796 -11.55 39.83 7.40
C SER A 796 -12.16 38.84 6.40
N ILE A 797 -12.72 37.74 6.91
CA ILE A 797 -13.47 36.73 6.13
C ILE A 797 -14.53 37.35 5.21
N SER A 798 -15.19 38.43 5.65
CA SER A 798 -16.22 39.13 4.85
C SER A 798 -15.65 39.81 3.60
N GLU A 799 -14.39 40.21 3.61
CA GLU A 799 -13.74 40.95 2.53
C GLU A 799 -13.06 39.99 1.57
N ILE A 800 -12.51 38.90 2.13
CA ILE A 800 -12.00 37.75 1.38
C ILE A 800 -13.14 37.05 0.61
N SER A 801 -14.33 36.92 1.20
CA SER A 801 -15.53 36.37 0.51
C SER A 801 -15.90 37.20 -0.74
N VAL A 802 -15.91 38.53 -0.63
CA VAL A 802 -16.17 39.43 -1.77
C VAL A 802 -15.06 39.33 -2.83
N PHE A 803 -13.81 39.11 -2.42
CA PHE A 803 -12.70 38.86 -3.35
C PHE A 803 -12.88 37.54 -4.12
N VAL A 804 -13.19 36.44 -3.45
CA VAL A 804 -13.39 35.14 -4.11
C VAL A 804 -14.58 35.16 -5.07
N ASP A 805 -15.69 35.80 -4.70
CA ASP A 805 -16.84 35.98 -5.59
C ASP A 805 -16.48 36.84 -6.83
N MET A 806 -15.59 37.82 -6.69
CA MET A 806 -15.06 38.61 -7.80
C MET A 806 -14.19 37.77 -8.74
N ILE A 807 -13.28 36.92 -8.22
CA ILE A 807 -12.45 36.02 -9.04
C ILE A 807 -13.34 35.03 -9.81
N ARG A 808 -14.26 34.35 -9.11
CA ARG A 808 -15.24 33.43 -9.73
C ARG A 808 -16.05 34.14 -10.82
N SER A 809 -16.54 35.35 -10.57
CA SER A 809 -17.30 36.12 -11.56
C SER A 809 -16.48 36.58 -12.76
N ALA A 810 -15.17 36.80 -12.60
CA ALA A 810 -14.28 37.24 -13.67
C ALA A 810 -13.73 36.08 -14.53
N ARG A 811 -13.59 34.87 -13.95
CA ARG A 811 -13.16 33.66 -14.68
C ARG A 811 -14.32 32.88 -15.29
N ASN A 812 -15.55 32.99 -14.75
CA ASN A 812 -16.76 32.33 -15.30
C ASN A 812 -17.28 33.03 -16.57
N LEU A 813 -16.49 32.95 -17.65
CA LEU A 813 -16.77 33.51 -18.97
C LEU A 813 -17.37 32.46 -19.92
N SER A 814 -18.02 32.93 -20.98
CA SER A 814 -18.86 32.09 -21.86
C SER A 814 -18.12 31.38 -23.01
N ASP A 815 -16.82 31.60 -23.16
CA ASP A 815 -16.03 31.07 -24.27
C ASP A 815 -14.56 30.85 -23.88
N SER A 816 -13.91 29.92 -24.59
CA SER A 816 -12.51 29.54 -24.35
C SER A 816 -11.48 30.57 -24.86
N GLU A 817 -11.90 31.52 -25.71
CA GLU A 817 -11.02 32.57 -26.24
C GLU A 817 -10.67 33.58 -25.14
N THR A 818 -11.67 34.03 -24.37
CA THR A 818 -11.51 35.06 -23.34
C THR A 818 -10.79 34.58 -22.08
N ILE A 819 -10.80 33.28 -21.76
CA ILE A 819 -10.09 32.72 -20.60
C ILE A 819 -8.60 32.45 -20.85
N GLY A 820 -8.11 32.55 -22.10
CA GLY A 820 -6.72 32.28 -22.48
C GLY A 820 -6.41 30.83 -22.82
N CYS A 821 -7.47 30.05 -23.11
CA CYS A 821 -7.40 28.65 -23.51
C CYS A 821 -7.14 28.56 -25.03
N CYS A 822 -8.16 28.29 -25.84
CA CYS A 822 -8.00 27.79 -27.21
C CYS A 822 -9.12 28.22 -28.15
N VAL A 823 -8.81 28.42 -29.42
CA VAL A 823 -9.75 28.64 -30.52
C VAL A 823 -9.45 27.62 -31.62
N ILE A 824 -10.46 26.88 -32.10
CA ILE A 824 -10.29 25.85 -33.14
C ILE A 824 -11.01 26.28 -34.42
N ASP A 825 -10.29 26.27 -35.54
CA ASP A 825 -10.78 26.71 -36.86
C ASP A 825 -11.47 28.11 -36.82
N TYR A 826 -10.89 29.05 -36.06
CA TYR A 826 -11.42 30.39 -35.80
C TYR A 826 -12.75 30.43 -35.02
N SER A 827 -13.14 29.32 -34.38
CA SER A 827 -14.31 29.23 -33.51
C SER A 827 -13.86 28.94 -32.08
N ALA A 828 -14.22 29.83 -31.15
CA ALA A 828 -14.02 29.56 -29.73
C ALA A 828 -14.88 28.35 -29.30
N LEU A 829 -14.34 27.54 -28.39
CA LEU A 829 -15.07 26.48 -27.72
C LEU A 829 -15.94 27.10 -26.62
N THR A 830 -17.05 26.45 -26.30
CA THR A 830 -18.00 26.90 -25.28
C THR A 830 -18.11 25.87 -24.16
N PRO A 831 -18.02 26.26 -22.87
CA PRO A 831 -18.14 25.33 -21.76
C PRO A 831 -19.54 24.73 -21.66
N VAL A 832 -19.62 23.43 -21.35
CA VAL A 832 -20.88 22.67 -21.30
C VAL A 832 -21.71 23.03 -20.07
N ARG A 833 -21.07 23.19 -18.90
CA ARG A 833 -21.71 23.49 -17.61
C ARG A 833 -21.24 24.80 -16.95
N GLY A 834 -20.40 25.57 -17.64
CA GLY A 834 -19.61 26.67 -17.06
C GLY A 834 -18.19 26.20 -16.73
N LEU A 835 -17.39 27.07 -16.11
CA LEU A 835 -16.12 26.70 -15.49
C LEU A 835 -16.38 26.36 -14.02
N ASP A 836 -15.80 25.26 -13.54
CA ASP A 836 -15.59 25.05 -12.12
C ASP A 836 -14.33 25.82 -11.68
N ILE A 837 -14.42 26.56 -10.58
CA ILE A 837 -13.40 27.54 -10.16
C ILE A 837 -13.24 27.52 -8.63
N THR A 838 -12.15 26.94 -8.18
CA THR A 838 -11.72 26.93 -6.78
C THR A 838 -10.66 28.00 -6.57
N VAL A 839 -10.98 28.99 -5.72
CA VAL A 839 -10.10 30.12 -5.43
C VAL A 839 -9.44 29.89 -4.08
N TYR A 840 -8.12 30.01 -4.03
CA TYR A 840 -7.32 29.95 -2.82
C TYR A 840 -6.96 31.38 -2.40
N PRO A 841 -7.70 31.97 -1.43
CA PRO A 841 -7.52 33.36 -1.09
C PRO A 841 -6.29 33.62 -0.20
N PRO A 842 -5.86 34.89 -0.10
CA PRO A 842 -5.02 35.38 0.99
C PRO A 842 -5.62 35.04 2.37
N ALA A 843 -4.79 34.60 3.32
CA ALA A 843 -5.22 34.32 4.69
C ALA A 843 -5.79 35.56 5.41
N GLU A 844 -6.70 35.39 6.37
CA GLU A 844 -7.16 36.52 7.20
C GLU A 844 -6.03 37.15 8.04
N GLY A 845 -6.20 38.41 8.44
CA GLY A 845 -5.21 39.16 9.21
C GLY A 845 -4.63 40.36 8.47
N PRO A 846 -3.52 40.95 8.98
CA PRO A 846 -3.07 42.28 8.55
C PRO A 846 -2.70 42.37 7.07
N VAL A 847 -2.87 43.55 6.47
CA VAL A 847 -2.51 43.81 5.06
C VAL A 847 -1.03 44.11 4.84
N THR A 848 -0.24 44.09 5.93
CA THR A 848 1.22 44.15 5.83
C THR A 848 1.73 42.98 4.98
N PRO A 849 2.79 43.15 4.17
CA PRO A 849 3.30 42.06 3.33
C PRO A 849 3.69 40.85 4.17
N ASN A 850 2.84 39.82 4.13
CA ASN A 850 3.23 38.46 4.43
C ASN A 850 3.84 37.86 3.16
N ASN A 851 4.69 36.86 3.30
CA ASN A 851 5.31 36.19 2.17
C ASN A 851 4.35 35.18 1.48
N GLY A 852 3.05 35.20 1.82
CA GLY A 852 2.10 34.17 1.44
C GLY A 852 1.73 34.20 -0.03
N SER A 853 0.87 33.26 -0.42
CA SER A 853 0.43 33.08 -1.79
C SER A 853 -1.09 33.05 -1.88
N TRP A 854 -1.60 33.29 -3.09
CA TRP A 854 -3.01 33.18 -3.44
C TRP A 854 -3.12 32.71 -4.89
N GLY A 855 -4.23 32.09 -5.25
CA GLY A 855 -4.34 31.45 -6.55
C GLY A 855 -5.76 31.02 -6.89
N TRP A 856 -5.89 30.33 -8.01
CA TRP A 856 -7.09 29.58 -8.33
C TRP A 856 -6.75 28.39 -9.23
N THR A 857 -7.57 27.34 -9.11
CA THR A 857 -7.69 26.28 -10.10
C THR A 857 -8.99 26.47 -10.87
N GLU A 858 -8.98 26.11 -12.15
CA GLU A 858 -10.16 26.10 -13.01
C GLU A 858 -10.22 24.84 -13.87
N PHE A 859 -11.42 24.27 -14.00
CA PHE A 859 -11.73 23.09 -14.81
C PHE A 859 -12.93 23.40 -15.72
N ALA A 860 -12.92 22.93 -16.97
CA ALA A 860 -14.09 22.98 -17.84
C ALA A 860 -14.11 21.92 -18.95
N GLU A 861 -15.23 21.20 -19.06
CA GLU A 861 -15.65 20.54 -20.30
C GLU A 861 -16.05 21.61 -21.34
N LEU A 862 -15.31 21.69 -22.44
CA LEU A 862 -15.53 22.57 -23.58
C LEU A 862 -16.09 21.79 -24.78
N THR A 863 -16.92 22.45 -25.59
CA THR A 863 -17.45 21.89 -26.84
C THR A 863 -17.37 22.90 -27.99
N GLY A 864 -17.21 22.41 -29.22
CA GLY A 864 -17.15 23.27 -30.40
C GLY A 864 -17.44 22.53 -31.70
N THR A 865 -17.24 23.22 -32.82
CA THR A 865 -17.42 22.66 -34.17
C THR A 865 -16.26 23.05 -35.08
N THR A 866 -15.72 22.09 -35.81
CA THR A 866 -14.67 22.32 -36.81
C THR A 866 -15.25 22.84 -38.13
N ASP A 867 -14.41 23.44 -38.98
CA ASP A 867 -14.84 23.93 -40.29
C ASP A 867 -14.65 22.89 -41.41
N SER A 868 -14.79 23.32 -42.67
CA SER A 868 -14.65 22.43 -43.84
C SER A 868 -13.21 22.12 -44.29
N ARG A 869 -12.17 22.54 -43.55
CA ARG A 869 -10.75 22.31 -43.86
C ARG A 869 -10.32 20.89 -43.50
N SER A 870 -9.32 20.37 -44.22
CA SER A 870 -8.70 19.07 -43.93
C SER A 870 -7.75 19.12 -42.73
N THR A 871 -7.00 20.21 -42.58
CA THR A 871 -6.13 20.49 -41.41
C THR A 871 -6.87 21.37 -40.42
N ARG A 872 -6.66 21.16 -39.11
CA ARG A 872 -7.16 22.08 -38.07
C ARG A 872 -6.19 23.22 -37.83
N ILE A 873 -6.75 24.34 -37.40
CA ILE A 873 -6.00 25.45 -36.82
C ILE A 873 -6.36 25.52 -35.34
N LEU A 874 -5.39 25.30 -34.47
CA LEU A 874 -5.47 25.59 -33.04
C LEU A 874 -4.76 26.93 -32.81
N ASP A 875 -5.52 27.95 -32.46
CA ASP A 875 -5.01 29.25 -32.04
C ASP A 875 -5.04 29.32 -30.51
N ILE A 876 -3.88 29.55 -29.89
CA ILE A 876 -3.76 29.83 -28.45
C ILE A 876 -3.79 31.36 -28.26
N PRO A 877 -4.88 31.94 -27.70
CA PRO A 877 -5.05 33.39 -27.64
C PRO A 877 -4.05 34.08 -26.71
N ARG A 878 -3.64 35.29 -27.08
CA ARG A 878 -2.85 36.19 -26.20
C ARG A 878 -3.76 37.24 -25.54
N VAL A 879 -4.43 36.85 -24.45
CA VAL A 879 -5.39 37.67 -23.67
C VAL A 879 -4.74 38.74 -22.77
N GLY A 880 -3.44 38.67 -22.53
CA GLY A 880 -2.68 39.61 -21.69
C GLY A 880 -2.83 39.39 -20.17
N GLY A 881 -3.26 38.20 -19.74
CA GLY A 881 -3.49 37.84 -18.34
C GLY A 881 -2.43 36.89 -17.78
N VAL A 882 -2.48 36.67 -16.45
CA VAL A 882 -1.53 35.81 -15.71
C VAL A 882 -1.46 34.36 -16.24
N ILE A 883 -2.57 33.86 -16.78
CA ILE A 883 -2.66 32.54 -17.45
C ILE A 883 -1.59 32.32 -18.54
N GLU A 884 -1.01 33.38 -19.11
CA GLU A 884 0.05 33.25 -20.11
C GLU A 884 1.46 33.00 -19.54
N GLU A 885 1.67 33.30 -18.27
CA GLU A 885 2.97 33.12 -17.62
C GLU A 885 3.26 31.63 -17.40
N ILE A 886 2.21 30.84 -17.16
CA ILE A 886 2.28 29.39 -17.02
C ILE A 886 2.25 28.64 -18.37
N PRO A 887 2.93 27.47 -18.49
CA PRO A 887 2.90 26.64 -19.70
C PRO A 887 1.51 26.07 -20.00
N LEU A 888 1.25 25.76 -21.28
CA LEU A 888 0.05 25.04 -21.73
C LEU A 888 0.43 23.73 -22.43
N ARG A 889 0.17 22.60 -21.80
CA ARG A 889 0.25 21.27 -22.43
C ARG A 889 -1.00 21.01 -23.26
N VAL A 890 -0.85 20.42 -24.44
CA VAL A 890 -1.92 20.13 -25.38
C VAL A 890 -1.86 18.66 -25.79
N LEU A 891 -2.91 17.92 -25.46
CA LEU A 891 -3.10 16.52 -25.83
C LEU A 891 -4.11 16.40 -26.98
N LEU A 892 -3.75 15.62 -27.99
CA LEU A 892 -4.54 15.40 -29.20
C LEU A 892 -5.10 13.97 -29.28
N PRO A 893 -6.32 13.77 -29.83
CA PRO A 893 -6.90 12.45 -29.97
C PRO A 893 -6.29 11.74 -31.16
N SER A 894 -5.87 10.48 -30.99
CA SER A 894 -5.35 9.68 -32.11
C SER A 894 -6.35 9.62 -33.28
N PRO A 895 -5.91 9.79 -34.55
CA PRO A 895 -4.52 9.86 -35.00
C PRO A 895 -4.02 11.30 -35.23
N TRP A 896 -4.47 12.31 -34.48
CA TRP A 896 -4.12 13.71 -34.76
C TRP A 896 -2.79 14.14 -34.14
N GLU A 897 -2.08 14.99 -34.87
CA GLU A 897 -0.74 15.46 -34.52
C GLU A 897 -0.47 16.93 -34.89
N PHE A 898 0.51 17.51 -34.19
CA PHE A 898 1.19 18.75 -34.55
C PHE A 898 1.89 18.62 -35.90
N ARG A 899 1.52 19.47 -36.86
CA ARG A 899 2.21 19.55 -38.16
C ARG A 899 3.17 20.72 -38.27
N TYR A 900 2.76 21.90 -37.80
CA TYR A 900 3.55 23.12 -37.96
C TYR A 900 3.09 24.26 -37.06
N SER A 901 4.06 25.04 -36.57
CA SER A 901 3.86 26.39 -36.02
C SER A 901 4.97 27.31 -36.51
N ALA A 902 4.61 28.56 -36.84
CA ALA A 902 5.61 29.60 -37.11
C ALA A 902 6.38 30.03 -35.85
N MET A 903 5.89 29.64 -34.66
CA MET A 903 6.51 29.87 -33.35
C MET A 903 6.95 28.54 -32.71
N GLN A 904 7.37 27.55 -33.51
CA GLN A 904 7.84 26.26 -32.98
C GLN A 904 8.96 26.39 -31.93
N SER A 905 9.73 27.48 -31.92
CA SER A 905 10.77 27.74 -30.90
C SER A 905 10.25 27.97 -29.47
N VAL A 906 8.93 27.95 -29.24
CA VAL A 906 8.31 27.98 -27.90
C VAL A 906 7.38 26.79 -27.68
N ILE A 907 7.56 25.72 -28.47
CA ILE A 907 6.74 24.51 -28.44
C ILE A 907 7.67 23.30 -28.38
N GLU A 908 7.49 22.45 -27.36
CA GLU A 908 8.32 21.28 -27.09
C GLU A 908 7.43 20.08 -26.72
N GLY A 909 7.88 18.85 -26.99
CA GLY A 909 7.11 17.62 -26.76
C GLY A 909 7.07 16.71 -27.99
N THR A 910 6.08 15.81 -28.03
CA THR A 910 5.79 14.90 -29.14
C THR A 910 4.69 15.48 -30.06
N PRO A 911 4.33 14.84 -31.19
CA PRO A 911 3.31 15.39 -32.07
C PRO A 911 1.89 15.35 -31.49
N ASN A 912 1.54 14.37 -30.65
CA ASN A 912 0.24 14.29 -29.97
C ASN A 912 0.20 14.95 -28.58
N ASP A 913 1.36 15.21 -27.98
CA ASP A 913 1.50 15.76 -26.63
C ASP A 913 2.62 16.80 -26.58
N PHE A 914 2.26 18.08 -26.67
CA PHE A 914 3.22 19.18 -26.70
C PHE A 914 2.84 20.32 -25.76
N THR A 915 3.86 20.96 -25.20
CA THR A 915 3.75 22.12 -24.31
C THR A 915 4.09 23.41 -25.05
N VAL A 916 3.28 24.45 -24.84
CA VAL A 916 3.39 25.78 -25.42
C VAL A 916 3.77 26.79 -24.33
N PHE A 917 4.98 27.33 -24.41
CA PHE A 917 5.50 28.33 -23.46
C PHE A 917 5.07 29.75 -23.86
N ARG A 918 3.80 30.10 -23.56
CA ARG A 918 3.16 31.38 -23.94
C ARG A 918 3.97 32.62 -23.57
N HIS A 919 4.60 32.66 -22.39
CA HIS A 919 5.44 33.77 -21.92
C HIS A 919 6.69 34.02 -22.80
N GLN A 920 7.22 32.99 -23.49
CA GLN A 920 8.42 33.11 -24.32
C GLN A 920 8.12 33.62 -25.75
N ALA A 921 6.84 33.64 -26.15
CA ALA A 921 6.47 33.96 -27.52
C ALA A 921 6.86 35.42 -27.88
N PRO A 922 7.65 35.65 -28.94
CA PRO A 922 8.32 36.92 -29.22
C PRO A 922 7.40 38.03 -29.76
N VAL A 923 6.10 37.76 -29.86
CA VAL A 923 5.07 38.66 -30.41
C VAL A 923 3.78 38.53 -29.60
N SER A 924 3.03 39.63 -29.49
CA SER A 924 1.75 39.71 -28.77
C SER A 924 0.56 39.25 -29.64
N SER A 925 0.75 38.23 -30.47
CA SER A 925 -0.30 37.65 -31.32
C SER A 925 -0.44 36.18 -31.01
N ASP A 926 -1.63 35.64 -31.22
CA ASP A 926 -1.99 34.25 -30.97
C ASP A 926 -0.97 33.25 -31.53
N ILE A 927 -0.67 32.22 -30.74
CA ILE A 927 0.25 31.16 -31.15
C ILE A 927 -0.56 30.19 -32.01
N ARG A 928 -0.41 30.32 -33.33
CA ARG A 928 -1.09 29.48 -34.31
C ARG A 928 -0.37 28.17 -34.54
N ILE A 929 -1.06 27.07 -34.28
CA ILE A 929 -0.61 25.70 -34.47
C ILE A 929 -1.50 25.03 -35.54
N THR A 930 -0.87 24.33 -36.48
CA THR A 930 -1.57 23.56 -37.51
C THR A 930 -1.55 22.09 -37.12
N LEU A 931 -2.73 21.46 -37.08
CA LEU A 931 -2.88 20.04 -36.77
C LEU A 931 -3.37 19.27 -38.00
N GLY A 932 -3.02 17.98 -38.09
CA GLY A 932 -3.49 17.07 -39.12
C GLY A 932 -3.57 15.63 -38.60
N GLU A 933 -4.28 14.77 -39.33
CA GLU A 933 -4.19 13.33 -39.11
C GLU A 933 -2.76 12.84 -39.42
N ASN A 934 -2.32 11.82 -38.69
CA ASN A 934 -1.03 11.18 -38.85
C ASN A 934 -0.86 10.68 -40.28
N SER A 935 0.36 10.74 -40.81
CA SER A 935 0.68 10.21 -42.13
C SER A 935 2.03 9.52 -42.03
N PRO A 936 2.17 8.28 -42.52
CA PRO A 936 3.40 7.51 -42.31
C PRO A 936 4.66 8.28 -42.73
N PRO A 937 5.77 8.10 -42.00
CA PRO A 937 7.00 8.87 -42.17
C PRO A 937 7.58 8.69 -43.56
N SER A 938 8.15 9.74 -44.13
CA SER A 938 8.77 9.69 -45.45
C SER A 938 10.09 8.92 -45.40
N THR A 939 10.10 7.70 -45.93
CA THR A 939 11.32 6.89 -46.14
C THR A 939 12.16 7.43 -47.30
N VAL A 940 13.43 7.78 -47.05
CA VAL A 940 14.41 8.05 -48.13
C VAL A 940 15.67 7.25 -47.90
N ALA A 941 15.97 6.30 -48.78
CA ALA A 941 17.14 5.43 -48.69
C ALA A 941 17.89 5.29 -50.02
N SER A 942 19.18 4.96 -49.94
CA SER A 942 20.03 4.67 -51.10
C SER A 942 21.18 3.72 -50.74
N ARG A 943 21.59 2.92 -51.72
CA ARG A 943 22.82 2.11 -51.65
C ARG A 943 24.02 2.95 -52.04
N GLN A 944 25.15 2.76 -51.35
CA GLN A 944 26.39 3.53 -51.61
C GLN A 944 26.98 3.24 -53.00
N THR A 945 26.69 2.07 -53.58
CA THR A 945 27.11 1.66 -54.93
C THR A 945 25.93 1.63 -55.90
N GLY A 946 26.07 2.29 -57.06
CA GLY A 946 24.99 2.50 -58.03
C GLY A 946 24.80 1.41 -59.10
N ASN A 947 25.41 0.23 -58.93
CA ASN A 947 25.39 -0.84 -59.93
C ASN A 947 24.14 -1.73 -59.81
N THR A 948 23.71 -2.37 -60.89
CA THR A 948 22.53 -3.28 -60.91
C THR A 948 22.76 -4.64 -60.25
N PHE A 949 23.92 -4.86 -59.64
CA PHE A 949 24.32 -6.09 -58.96
C PHE A 949 25.05 -5.76 -57.65
N ILE A 950 25.07 -6.72 -56.72
CA ILE A 950 25.98 -6.72 -55.57
C ILE A 950 26.87 -7.97 -55.59
N PRO A 951 28.15 -7.86 -55.18
CA PRO A 951 29.06 -9.00 -55.10
C PRO A 951 28.63 -9.99 -54.01
N LEU A 952 28.97 -11.27 -54.20
CA LEU A 952 28.65 -12.34 -53.26
C LEU A 952 29.43 -12.22 -51.94
N ASP A 953 30.74 -11.94 -52.02
CA ASP A 953 31.69 -12.05 -50.91
C ASP A 953 32.28 -10.70 -50.42
N ILE A 954 31.67 -9.57 -50.80
CA ILE A 954 32.11 -8.23 -50.38
C ILE A 954 30.92 -7.50 -49.71
N PRO A 955 31.12 -6.81 -48.57
CA PRO A 955 30.06 -6.04 -47.91
C PRO A 955 29.41 -5.00 -48.82
N THR A 956 28.08 -4.86 -48.68
CA THR A 956 27.28 -3.84 -49.36
C THR A 956 26.66 -2.89 -48.34
N HIS A 957 26.92 -1.59 -48.49
CA HIS A 957 26.41 -0.54 -47.58
C HIS A 957 25.21 0.22 -48.16
N TYR A 958 24.22 0.49 -47.31
CA TYR A 958 23.07 1.36 -47.55
C TYR A 958 22.98 2.43 -46.47
N THR A 959 22.38 3.57 -46.80
CA THR A 959 22.10 4.69 -45.87
C THR A 959 20.71 5.24 -46.14
N GLY A 960 19.99 5.64 -45.09
CA GLY A 960 18.65 6.22 -45.24
C GLY A 960 18.14 6.92 -43.99
N GLU A 961 17.16 7.78 -44.20
CA GLU A 961 16.60 8.73 -43.24
C GLU A 961 15.07 8.61 -43.24
N CYS A 962 14.48 8.69 -42.05
CA CYS A 962 13.05 8.85 -41.84
C CYS A 962 12.73 10.32 -41.55
N ILE A 963 11.74 10.88 -42.25
CA ILE A 963 11.37 12.30 -42.12
C ILE A 963 9.86 12.40 -41.90
N ASP A 964 9.44 13.00 -40.79
CA ASP A 964 8.03 13.26 -40.48
C ASP A 964 7.82 14.66 -39.87
N SER A 965 6.74 14.82 -39.08
CA SER A 965 6.41 16.02 -38.31
C SER A 965 7.54 16.49 -37.41
N ALA A 966 7.63 17.81 -37.22
CA ALA A 966 8.80 18.45 -36.63
C ALA A 966 8.96 18.28 -35.10
N LEU A 967 8.07 17.51 -34.46
CA LEU A 967 8.14 17.08 -33.05
C LEU A 967 8.21 15.54 -32.91
N ASP A 968 8.26 14.80 -34.02
CA ASP A 968 8.16 13.35 -34.02
C ASP A 968 9.51 12.65 -33.78
N GLN A 969 9.46 11.46 -33.18
CA GLN A 969 10.61 10.60 -32.93
C GLN A 969 10.45 9.29 -33.71
N THR A 970 10.83 9.31 -34.98
CA THR A 970 10.71 8.14 -35.86
C THR A 970 11.73 7.05 -35.51
N THR A 971 11.27 5.80 -35.44
CA THR A 971 12.14 4.61 -35.34
C THR A 971 12.45 4.04 -36.72
N GLN A 972 13.65 3.49 -36.91
CA GLN A 972 14.08 2.99 -38.22
C GLN A 972 14.98 1.76 -38.19
N TRP A 973 14.72 0.83 -39.11
CA TRP A 973 15.47 -0.42 -39.24
C TRP A 973 15.45 -0.96 -40.67
N TRP A 974 16.35 -1.90 -40.92
CA TRP A 974 16.58 -2.52 -42.21
C TRP A 974 16.37 -4.02 -42.12
N THR A 975 15.88 -4.62 -43.20
CA THR A 975 15.78 -6.07 -43.34
C THR A 975 16.23 -6.53 -44.72
N VAL A 976 16.83 -7.72 -44.80
CA VAL A 976 17.24 -8.35 -46.06
C VAL A 976 16.50 -9.67 -46.21
N HIS A 977 15.82 -9.87 -47.34
CA HIS A 977 15.01 -11.06 -47.59
C HIS A 977 15.51 -11.84 -48.80
N LYS A 978 15.38 -13.17 -48.72
CA LYS A 978 15.70 -14.15 -49.75
C LYS A 978 14.43 -14.90 -50.14
N ASN A 979 13.91 -14.65 -51.33
CA ASN A 979 12.70 -15.32 -51.85
C ASN A 979 11.50 -15.26 -50.87
N GLY A 980 11.37 -14.15 -50.13
CA GLY A 980 10.32 -13.92 -49.12
C GLY A 980 10.65 -14.39 -47.69
N THR A 981 11.83 -14.96 -47.44
CA THR A 981 12.31 -15.29 -46.09
C THR A 981 13.29 -14.23 -45.60
N MET A 982 13.06 -13.66 -44.42
CA MET A 982 14.00 -12.71 -43.79
C MET A 982 15.31 -13.42 -43.42
N MET A 983 16.44 -12.81 -43.75
CA MET A 983 17.80 -13.33 -43.51
C MET A 983 18.58 -12.47 -42.50
N LEU A 984 18.27 -11.18 -42.41
CA LEU A 984 18.95 -10.20 -41.56
C LEU A 984 17.97 -9.08 -41.18
N SER A 985 18.13 -8.54 -39.97
CA SER A 985 17.50 -7.30 -39.48
C SER A 985 18.53 -6.46 -38.73
N VAL A 986 18.56 -5.14 -38.96
CA VAL A 986 19.54 -4.19 -38.34
C VAL A 986 18.86 -2.85 -38.08
N ASN A 987 18.96 -2.31 -36.87
CA ASN A 987 18.38 -1.00 -36.52
C ASN A 987 19.33 0.16 -36.87
N GLY A 988 18.78 1.33 -37.24
CA GLY A 988 19.50 2.57 -37.46
C GLY A 988 19.64 3.06 -38.91
N ASP A 989 20.50 4.06 -39.10
CA ASP A 989 20.56 4.91 -40.30
C ASP A 989 21.26 4.27 -41.50
N SER A 990 21.90 3.11 -41.28
CA SER A 990 22.67 2.39 -42.28
C SER A 990 22.60 0.89 -42.10
N LEU A 991 22.64 0.17 -43.23
CA LEU A 991 22.75 -1.29 -43.28
C LEU A 991 24.06 -1.68 -43.98
N GLU A 992 24.76 -2.66 -43.44
CA GLU A 992 25.88 -3.35 -44.09
C GLU A 992 25.64 -4.86 -44.05
N PHE A 993 25.84 -5.56 -45.18
CA PHE A 993 25.82 -7.02 -45.20
C PHE A 993 26.64 -7.63 -46.34
N THR A 994 27.15 -8.85 -46.13
CA THR A 994 27.77 -9.70 -47.16
C THR A 994 26.80 -10.79 -47.60
N ALA A 995 26.66 -11.02 -48.91
CA ALA A 995 25.64 -11.93 -49.42
C ALA A 995 25.92 -13.42 -49.15
N SER A 996 27.18 -13.86 -49.13
CA SER A 996 27.55 -15.25 -48.81
C SER A 996 27.34 -15.61 -47.35
N GLU A 997 27.56 -14.68 -46.43
CA GLU A 997 27.27 -14.84 -44.99
C GLU A 997 25.77 -15.09 -44.76
N LEU A 998 24.91 -14.41 -45.53
CA LEU A 998 23.47 -14.64 -45.58
C LEU A 998 23.07 -15.83 -46.49
N ASN A 999 24.00 -16.74 -46.79
CA ASN A 999 23.81 -17.97 -47.57
C ASN A 999 23.19 -17.77 -48.98
N PHE A 1000 23.32 -16.59 -49.59
CA PHE A 1000 22.91 -16.41 -50.98
C PHE A 1000 23.89 -17.11 -51.95
N THR A 1001 23.45 -17.27 -53.21
CA THR A 1001 24.30 -17.78 -54.31
C THR A 1001 24.14 -16.86 -55.53
N HIS A 1002 25.09 -16.91 -56.46
CA HIS A 1002 25.00 -16.22 -57.75
C HIS A 1002 23.61 -16.41 -58.40
N GLY A 1003 23.07 -15.32 -58.97
CA GLY A 1003 21.79 -15.31 -59.67
C GLY A 1003 20.55 -15.26 -58.77
N GLN A 1004 20.72 -15.20 -57.44
CA GLN A 1004 19.63 -14.93 -56.50
C GLN A 1004 19.41 -13.42 -56.32
N VAL A 1005 18.20 -13.04 -55.91
CA VAL A 1005 17.84 -11.65 -55.60
C VAL A 1005 17.75 -11.49 -54.09
N ALA A 1006 18.45 -10.50 -53.54
CA ALA A 1006 18.18 -9.96 -52.22
C ALA A 1006 17.13 -8.85 -52.33
N SER A 1007 16.09 -8.94 -51.50
CA SER A 1007 15.11 -7.86 -51.32
C SER A 1007 15.47 -7.11 -50.05
N VAL A 1008 16.10 -5.94 -50.20
CA VAL A 1008 16.47 -5.07 -49.09
C VAL A 1008 15.31 -4.10 -48.84
N VAL A 1009 14.91 -3.94 -47.57
CA VAL A 1009 13.81 -3.07 -47.15
C VAL A 1009 14.25 -2.24 -45.96
N MET A 1010 14.20 -0.91 -46.09
CA MET A 1010 14.23 0.02 -44.94
C MET A 1010 12.80 0.27 -44.51
N HIS A 1011 12.55 0.15 -43.22
CA HIS A 1011 11.28 0.44 -42.56
C HIS A 1011 11.49 1.69 -41.69
N CYS A 1012 10.58 2.65 -41.83
CA CYS A 1012 10.40 3.75 -40.89
C CYS A 1012 9.07 3.55 -40.17
N MET A 1013 9.00 3.92 -38.90
CA MET A 1013 7.77 3.93 -38.11
C MET A 1013 7.73 5.16 -37.20
N ASP A 1014 6.63 5.92 -37.27
CA ASP A 1014 6.40 7.10 -36.44
C ASP A 1014 5.96 6.74 -35.00
N SER A 1015 5.80 7.76 -34.16
CA SER A 1015 5.27 7.60 -32.79
C SER A 1015 3.87 7.00 -32.74
N PHE A 1016 3.11 7.03 -33.84
CA PHE A 1016 1.76 6.47 -33.96
C PHE A 1016 1.75 5.05 -34.55
N SER A 1017 2.90 4.37 -34.60
CA SER A 1017 3.07 3.03 -35.18
C SER A 1017 2.69 2.93 -36.67
N SER A 1018 2.51 4.05 -37.37
CA SER A 1018 2.29 4.03 -38.81
C SER A 1018 3.65 3.94 -39.51
N SER A 1019 3.73 3.07 -40.51
CA SER A 1019 5.01 2.71 -41.14
C SER A 1019 5.02 2.95 -42.64
N SER A 1020 6.19 3.32 -43.15
CA SER A 1020 6.47 3.37 -44.58
C SER A 1020 7.78 2.65 -44.87
N ASN A 1021 7.85 2.06 -46.06
CA ASN A 1021 8.95 1.16 -46.43
C ASN A 1021 9.56 1.58 -47.77
N TRP A 1022 10.87 1.79 -47.77
CA TRP A 1022 11.67 1.85 -48.99
C TRP A 1022 12.21 0.45 -49.29
N ASN A 1023 12.24 0.04 -50.57
CA ASN A 1023 12.82 -1.24 -50.95
C ASN A 1023 13.64 -1.20 -52.24
N GLU A 1024 14.66 -2.05 -52.29
CA GLU A 1024 15.44 -2.37 -53.48
C GLU A 1024 15.53 -3.89 -53.66
N ASN A 1025 15.28 -4.37 -54.87
CA ASN A 1025 15.51 -5.76 -55.26
C ASN A 1025 16.79 -5.83 -56.07
N ILE A 1026 17.84 -6.41 -55.51
CA ILE A 1026 19.20 -6.41 -56.08
C ILE A 1026 19.67 -7.83 -56.40
N LEU A 1027 20.24 -8.03 -57.59
CA LEU A 1027 20.76 -9.34 -58.00
C LEU A 1027 22.17 -9.55 -57.43
N ILE A 1028 22.44 -10.76 -56.96
CA ILE A 1028 23.71 -11.15 -56.37
C ILE A 1028 24.57 -11.84 -57.41
N ASP A 1029 25.79 -11.34 -57.56
CA ASP A 1029 26.79 -11.92 -58.43
C ASP A 1029 27.89 -12.61 -57.63
N GLY A 1030 27.99 -13.93 -57.83
CA GLY A 1030 29.07 -14.76 -57.32
C GLY A 1030 29.75 -15.59 -58.40
N GLU A 1031 29.70 -15.18 -59.67
CA GLU A 1031 30.65 -15.71 -60.64
C GLU A 1031 32.02 -15.09 -60.34
N SER A 1032 33.03 -15.94 -60.12
CA SER A 1032 34.39 -15.42 -59.90
C SER A 1032 34.93 -14.82 -61.20
N PRO A 1033 35.54 -13.63 -61.16
CA PRO A 1033 36.08 -12.99 -62.35
C PRO A 1033 37.16 -13.87 -62.99
N THR A 1034 37.12 -13.96 -64.30
CA THR A 1034 38.15 -14.67 -65.07
C THR A 1034 39.35 -13.76 -65.27
N TRP A 1035 40.56 -14.33 -65.27
CA TRP A 1035 41.76 -13.59 -65.65
C TRP A 1035 42.67 -14.43 -66.52
N GLU A 1036 43.40 -13.74 -67.40
CA GLU A 1036 44.50 -14.27 -68.18
C GLU A 1036 45.77 -13.47 -67.88
N ALA A 1037 46.93 -14.11 -67.98
CA ALA A 1037 48.20 -13.43 -67.95
C ALA A 1037 49.01 -13.75 -69.20
N SER A 1038 49.78 -12.77 -69.65
CA SER A 1038 50.83 -12.94 -70.64
C SER A 1038 52.13 -12.40 -70.04
N PHE A 1039 53.19 -13.19 -70.16
CA PHE A 1039 54.49 -12.88 -69.61
C PHE A 1039 55.50 -12.80 -70.77
N GLU A 1040 56.22 -11.69 -70.91
CA GLU A 1040 57.11 -11.45 -72.04
C GLU A 1040 58.52 -11.09 -71.53
N ILE A 1041 59.57 -11.74 -72.03
CA ILE A 1041 60.96 -11.27 -71.81
C ILE A 1041 61.52 -10.59 -73.05
N GLN A 1042 62.35 -9.57 -72.84
CA GLN A 1042 63.16 -8.98 -73.91
C GLN A 1042 64.64 -9.40 -73.79
N ILE A 1043 65.17 -9.97 -74.87
CA ILE A 1043 66.59 -10.34 -75.00
C ILE A 1043 67.13 -9.74 -76.30
N ASP A 1044 68.19 -8.94 -76.21
CA ASP A 1044 68.87 -8.30 -77.36
C ASP A 1044 67.95 -7.53 -78.35
N GLY A 1045 66.75 -7.16 -77.92
CA GLY A 1045 65.74 -6.44 -78.71
C GLY A 1045 64.68 -7.34 -79.39
N GLU A 1046 64.70 -8.65 -79.17
CA GLU A 1046 63.59 -9.55 -79.52
C GLU A 1046 62.75 -9.88 -78.29
N THR A 1047 61.42 -9.79 -78.44
CA THR A 1047 60.45 -10.19 -77.42
C THR A 1047 60.15 -11.67 -77.53
N ILE A 1048 60.20 -12.40 -76.42
CA ILE A 1048 59.85 -13.81 -76.31
C ILE A 1048 58.70 -13.93 -75.31
N GLU A 1049 57.54 -14.36 -75.79
CA GLU A 1049 56.39 -14.72 -74.96
C GLU A 1049 56.68 -16.02 -74.21
N LEU A 1050 56.43 -16.00 -72.90
CA LEU A 1050 56.64 -17.12 -71.99
C LEU A 1050 55.31 -17.74 -71.60
N ASP A 1051 55.33 -19.06 -71.48
CA ASP A 1051 54.20 -19.89 -71.08
C ASP A 1051 53.85 -19.64 -69.60
N SER A 1052 52.83 -18.82 -69.38
CA SER A 1052 52.34 -18.36 -68.07
C SER A 1052 51.79 -19.48 -67.19
N ASP A 1053 51.38 -20.61 -67.79
CA ASP A 1053 50.83 -21.76 -67.07
C ASP A 1053 51.94 -22.62 -66.41
N LYS A 1054 53.22 -22.33 -66.69
CA LYS A 1054 54.34 -23.06 -66.10
C LYS A 1054 54.64 -22.60 -64.68
N ALA A 1055 54.50 -23.53 -63.73
CA ALA A 1055 54.92 -23.35 -62.33
C ALA A 1055 56.41 -23.02 -62.12
N ILE A 1056 57.26 -23.19 -63.14
CA ILE A 1056 58.66 -22.72 -63.16
C ILE A 1056 58.94 -22.09 -64.52
N ILE A 1057 59.30 -20.80 -64.50
CA ILE A 1057 59.70 -20.03 -65.68
C ILE A 1057 61.20 -19.73 -65.55
N GLU A 1058 62.00 -20.24 -66.49
CA GLU A 1058 63.45 -20.00 -66.52
C GLU A 1058 63.76 -18.83 -67.46
N VAL A 1059 64.23 -17.71 -66.91
CA VAL A 1059 64.62 -16.51 -67.67
C VAL A 1059 66.13 -16.29 -67.64
N PRO A 1060 66.78 -15.90 -68.77
CA PRO A 1060 68.20 -15.55 -68.76
C PRO A 1060 68.48 -14.33 -67.88
N SER A 1061 69.53 -14.39 -67.08
CA SER A 1061 69.90 -13.33 -66.13
C SER A 1061 70.16 -12.00 -66.82
N GLY A 1062 69.46 -10.95 -66.38
CA GLY A 1062 69.57 -9.58 -66.90
C GLY A 1062 68.56 -9.20 -67.99
N SER A 1063 67.63 -10.10 -68.33
CA SER A 1063 66.47 -9.82 -69.19
C SER A 1063 65.45 -8.93 -68.46
N GLU A 1064 64.77 -8.03 -69.16
CA GLU A 1064 63.59 -7.35 -68.61
C GLU A 1064 62.37 -8.25 -68.79
N PHE A 1065 61.56 -8.39 -67.74
CA PHE A 1065 60.40 -9.28 -67.69
C PHE A 1065 59.12 -8.47 -67.50
N TYR A 1066 58.26 -8.50 -68.52
CA TYR A 1066 57.01 -7.77 -68.58
C TYR A 1066 55.85 -8.70 -68.20
N PHE A 1067 55.02 -8.25 -67.28
CA PHE A 1067 53.81 -8.93 -66.83
C PHE A 1067 52.60 -8.14 -67.30
N ARG A 1068 51.69 -8.79 -68.02
CA ARG A 1068 50.36 -8.27 -68.35
C ARG A 1068 49.31 -9.22 -67.80
N PHE A 1069 48.42 -8.71 -66.97
CA PHE A 1069 47.23 -9.39 -66.49
C PHE A 1069 46.01 -8.66 -67.04
N ASN A 1070 45.04 -9.42 -67.54
CA ASN A 1070 43.77 -8.93 -68.05
C ASN A 1070 42.68 -9.75 -67.34
N ALA A 1071 41.87 -9.09 -66.53
CA ALA A 1071 40.77 -9.69 -65.80
C ALA A 1071 39.44 -9.15 -66.35
N ASN A 1072 38.46 -10.05 -66.43
CA ASN A 1072 37.13 -9.72 -66.92
C ASN A 1072 36.09 -10.50 -66.13
N ASP A 1073 35.13 -9.76 -65.61
CA ASP A 1073 33.91 -10.27 -65.02
C ASP A 1073 32.83 -10.52 -66.08
N SER A 1074 31.98 -11.53 -65.88
CA SER A 1074 30.92 -11.89 -66.84
C SER A 1074 29.81 -10.85 -66.91
N ASN A 1075 29.59 -10.09 -65.83
CA ASN A 1075 28.62 -9.00 -65.71
C ASN A 1075 29.25 -7.61 -65.93
N SER A 1076 30.50 -7.56 -66.39
CA SER A 1076 31.26 -6.33 -66.67
C SER A 1076 31.46 -5.43 -65.44
N LEU A 1077 31.51 -6.02 -64.24
CA LEU A 1077 31.96 -5.31 -63.04
C LEU A 1077 33.49 -5.11 -63.08
N PRO A 1078 34.03 -3.96 -62.63
CA PRO A 1078 35.47 -3.75 -62.57
C PRO A 1078 36.15 -4.73 -61.62
N VAL A 1079 37.16 -5.46 -62.10
CA VAL A 1079 37.89 -6.47 -61.34
C VAL A 1079 39.19 -5.89 -60.80
N GLU A 1080 39.37 -5.83 -59.48
CA GLU A 1080 40.67 -5.51 -58.91
C GLU A 1080 41.66 -6.67 -59.13
N ILE A 1081 42.76 -6.39 -59.83
CA ILE A 1081 43.89 -7.28 -59.99
C ILE A 1081 44.95 -6.86 -58.98
N GLU A 1082 45.40 -7.80 -58.15
CA GLU A 1082 46.53 -7.60 -57.25
C GLU A 1082 47.59 -8.71 -57.45
N VAL A 1083 48.86 -8.32 -57.53
CA VAL A 1083 49.99 -9.23 -57.69
C VAL A 1083 51.06 -8.89 -56.64
N THR A 1084 51.45 -9.90 -55.86
CA THR A 1084 52.39 -9.78 -54.73
C THR A 1084 53.52 -10.82 -54.84
N SER A 1085 54.63 -10.58 -54.13
CA SER A 1085 55.78 -11.50 -54.09
C SER A 1085 56.03 -12.02 -52.67
N ASP A 1086 56.23 -13.34 -52.54
CA ASP A 1086 56.57 -14.02 -51.29
C ASP A 1086 58.05 -13.82 -50.87
N LYS A 1087 58.89 -13.28 -51.76
CA LYS A 1087 60.34 -13.10 -51.56
C LYS A 1087 60.78 -11.65 -51.41
N SER A 1088 60.00 -10.71 -51.93
CA SER A 1088 60.34 -9.29 -51.96
C SER A 1088 59.37 -8.51 -51.08
N GLU A 1089 59.81 -8.21 -49.86
CA GLU A 1089 59.01 -7.48 -48.87
C GLU A 1089 58.54 -6.12 -49.43
N ASN A 1090 57.23 -5.86 -49.39
CA ASN A 1090 56.54 -4.70 -50.00
C ASN A 1090 56.47 -4.65 -51.54
N TRP A 1091 56.77 -5.73 -52.26
CA TRP A 1091 56.49 -5.82 -53.70
C TRP A 1091 55.02 -6.16 -53.91
N ARG A 1092 54.25 -5.18 -54.41
CA ARG A 1092 52.81 -5.24 -54.65
C ARG A 1092 52.45 -4.35 -55.84
N HIS A 1093 51.70 -4.88 -56.80
CA HIS A 1093 51.15 -4.14 -57.94
C HIS A 1093 49.64 -4.37 -58.00
N SER A 1094 48.84 -3.32 -58.20
CA SER A 1094 47.40 -3.46 -58.43
C SER A 1094 46.84 -2.46 -59.45
N SER A 1095 45.72 -2.85 -60.08
CA SER A 1095 44.93 -2.06 -61.04
C SER A 1095 43.55 -2.69 -61.22
N PHE A 1096 42.63 -2.01 -61.91
CA PHE A 1096 41.31 -2.57 -62.27
C PHE A 1096 41.30 -3.02 -63.73
N ASP A 1097 40.74 -4.20 -64.01
CA ASP A 1097 40.55 -4.89 -65.29
C ASP A 1097 41.84 -5.23 -66.06
N GLN A 1098 42.85 -4.34 -66.06
CA GLN A 1098 44.13 -4.52 -66.74
C GLN A 1098 45.27 -4.02 -65.86
N LEU A 1099 46.28 -4.88 -65.66
CA LEU A 1099 47.49 -4.57 -64.91
C LEU A 1099 48.72 -4.93 -65.76
N GLU A 1100 49.51 -3.92 -66.13
CA GLU A 1100 50.79 -4.09 -66.82
C GLU A 1100 51.93 -3.48 -66.02
N PHE A 1101 52.98 -4.26 -65.76
CA PHE A 1101 54.23 -3.79 -65.14
C PHE A 1101 55.44 -4.59 -65.61
N MET A 1102 56.64 -4.14 -65.25
CA MET A 1102 57.91 -4.77 -65.63
C MET A 1102 58.87 -4.84 -64.43
N ASP A 1103 59.61 -5.95 -64.34
CA ASP A 1103 60.68 -6.19 -63.38
C ASP A 1103 61.95 -6.71 -64.09
N ARG A 1104 63.11 -6.78 -63.42
CA ARG A 1104 64.42 -6.99 -64.06
C ARG A 1104 65.45 -7.81 -63.27
#